data_AF-A0A2S4LP79-F1
#
_entry.id   AF-A0A2S4LP79-F1
#
_cell.length_a   1.000
_cell.length_b   1.000
_cell.length_c   1.000
_cell.angle_alpha   90.00
_cell.angle_beta   90.00
_cell.angle_gamma   90.00
#
_symmetry.space_group_name_H-M   'P 1'
#
loop_
_entity.id
_entity.type
_entity.pdbx_description
1 polymer ?
#
loop_
_entity_poly.entity_id
_entity_poly.type
_entity_poly.pdbx_seq_one_letter_code
_entity_poly.pdbx_strand_id
1 'polypeptide(L)'
;MPADSPADSLETMTAETARTEHADLSERIAEADRLYHQEDAPEITDAAYDALRRRLEQIEARFPDLAGTGAASVSVGAKPSEKFAKVRHAVPMLSLGNAFADEEVAEFVARVRRFLNWPETEPLAFTAEPKIDGLSLALRYEDGRLVTAATRGDGEVGEDVTANARTVSDIPQRLAGTDVPPVCEVRGEVYLSHADFAAINARQEAAGKALFANPRNAAAGSLRQLDPEITRARPLKFFAYAWGEVVPAFEGTQHGVLERFRAWGLPVNDRTRLCADAEAMIAHYRSIEAERADLGYDIDGVVYKVDDLTLQRRLGFVSRSPRWALAHKFAAQKALTVVEDIEINVGRTGSLNPLAKLRPVTVGGVVVSNATLHNEGYVQGVGADGEPIRDGRDIRIGDTVVVQRAGDVIPKVMDVVLEKRPAEAKPYAFPTHCPACGSRAVREINPRTGKPDAVRRCTGGLICPAQGVERLKHFVSRNGFDLEGFGQTYIEVLFEAGLVRQPADLFRLEFVPLKAAIVARREALSAERRAEGTPAPKKPTKKKGEEEDKAIKNLLASVEDRRSLPLNRFLFALGIPEIGESTAKALAKRFPDMPALMTGVAAAAGDQAGADWIELSAVSRIGPTTRDRLLELGYPRASGEPEAGEDEEAEIQPQGRVRLSAPQRASLLGHYGDDDAIVAALARAAEQRPGDAYRHFADDGEIGPVATDSLIAFFAEPHNDAAVRALLAEVKTEPMAAPASATAFAGKTVVFTGSLEQMTRSEAKATAERLGAKVSGSVSAKTDLVVAGPGAGSKLKDAQKHGVEVISEAAWLALVASA
;
A
#
# COMPACT_ATOMS: atom_id res chain seq x y z
N MET A 1 3.49 30.87 -4.03
CA MET A 1 3.51 30.81 -2.56
C MET A 1 2.07 31.03 -2.09
N PRO A 2 1.27 29.98 -1.88
CA PRO A 2 -0.01 30.10 -1.19
C PRO A 2 0.15 29.75 0.30
N ALA A 3 -0.68 30.41 1.11
CA ALA A 3 -0.74 30.25 2.56
C ALA A 3 -1.50 28.96 2.93
N ASP A 4 -0.97 28.27 3.95
CA ASP A 4 -1.56 27.11 4.62
C ASP A 4 -2.98 27.42 5.15
N SER A 5 -3.97 26.56 4.86
CA SER A 5 -5.14 26.39 5.72
C SER A 5 -4.79 25.39 6.83
N PRO A 6 -5.30 25.57 8.06
CA PRO A 6 -4.62 25.05 9.24
C PRO A 6 -4.84 23.54 9.35
N ALA A 7 -3.83 22.76 8.93
CA ALA A 7 -3.31 21.82 9.90
C ALA A 7 -3.09 22.62 11.18
N ASP A 8 -3.61 22.19 12.33
CA ASP A 8 -3.25 22.81 13.61
C ASP A 8 -1.74 23.07 13.54
N SER A 9 -1.35 24.33 13.72
CA SER A 9 0.07 24.64 13.72
C SER A 9 0.70 23.70 14.75
N LEU A 10 1.90 23.19 14.49
CA LEU A 10 2.58 22.29 15.44
C LEU A 10 2.63 22.88 16.87
N GLU A 11 2.47 24.19 16.98
CA GLU A 11 2.38 24.96 18.21
C GLU A 11 1.02 24.88 18.90
N THR A 12 -0.10 24.78 18.17
CA THR A 12 -1.47 24.70 18.73
C THR A 12 -2.02 23.27 18.84
N MET A 13 -1.30 22.29 18.30
CA MET A 13 -1.75 20.89 18.21
C MET A 13 -1.91 20.23 19.59
N THR A 14 -3.05 19.55 19.83
CA THR A 14 -3.26 18.79 21.07
C THR A 14 -2.61 17.41 21.02
N ALA A 15 -2.32 16.81 22.19
CA ALA A 15 -1.73 15.47 22.27
C ALA A 15 -2.61 14.38 21.61
N GLU A 16 -3.93 14.51 21.65
CA GLU A 16 -4.87 13.55 21.05
C GLU A 16 -4.93 13.66 19.52
N THR A 17 -4.97 14.89 19.00
CA THR A 17 -4.81 15.16 17.56
C THR A 17 -3.46 14.66 17.06
N ALA A 18 -2.39 14.87 17.84
CA ALA A 18 -1.05 14.40 17.51
C ALA A 18 -0.98 12.87 17.35
N ARG A 19 -1.61 12.09 18.25
CA ARG A 19 -1.62 10.61 18.13
C ARG A 19 -2.36 10.15 16.88
N THR A 20 -3.47 10.80 16.57
CA THR A 20 -4.31 10.45 15.42
C THR A 20 -3.59 10.74 14.11
N GLU A 21 -3.00 11.93 13.98
CA GLU A 21 -2.21 12.30 12.79
C GLU A 21 -0.93 11.45 12.68
N HIS A 22 -0.25 11.17 13.80
CA HIS A 22 0.91 10.27 13.83
C HIS A 22 0.58 8.87 13.30
N ALA A 23 -0.55 8.28 13.72
CA ALA A 23 -0.98 6.97 13.26
C ALA A 23 -1.31 6.95 11.75
N ASP A 24 -2.06 7.95 11.24
CA ASP A 24 -2.39 8.08 9.82
C ASP A 24 -1.14 8.24 8.95
N LEU A 25 -0.23 9.14 9.35
CA LEU A 25 1.03 9.32 8.66
C LEU A 25 1.84 8.02 8.65
N SER A 26 1.88 7.30 9.78
CA SER A 26 2.60 6.03 9.89
C SER A 26 2.09 4.97 8.90
N GLU A 27 0.78 4.83 8.75
CA GLU A 27 0.17 3.87 7.84
C GLU A 27 0.41 4.23 6.38
N ARG A 28 0.21 5.50 6.00
CA ARG A 28 0.43 6.00 4.64
C ARG A 28 1.88 5.87 4.19
N ILE A 29 2.81 6.15 5.10
CA ILE A 29 4.25 5.99 4.84
C ILE A 29 4.61 4.51 4.68
N ALA A 30 4.08 3.62 5.53
CA ALA A 30 4.34 2.19 5.43
C ALA A 30 3.84 1.59 4.11
N GLU A 31 2.68 2.04 3.64
CA GLU A 31 2.15 1.64 2.33
C GLU A 31 3.01 2.18 1.18
N ALA A 32 3.45 3.43 1.26
CA ALA A 32 4.37 4.00 0.28
C ALA A 32 5.73 3.25 0.25
N ASP A 33 6.28 2.88 1.41
CA ASP A 33 7.51 2.08 1.51
C ASP A 33 7.36 0.71 0.84
N ARG A 34 6.21 0.05 1.05
CA ARG A 34 5.86 -1.24 0.44
C ARG A 34 5.84 -1.13 -1.10
N LEU A 35 5.10 -0.15 -1.61
CA LEU A 35 4.97 0.10 -3.05
C LEU A 35 6.30 0.48 -3.71
N TYR A 36 7.11 1.29 -3.02
CA TYR A 36 8.39 1.77 -3.53
C TYR A 36 9.50 0.70 -3.49
N HIS A 37 9.62 -0.07 -2.42
CA HIS A 37 10.74 -1.00 -2.22
C HIS A 37 10.45 -2.48 -2.55
N GLN A 38 9.18 -2.92 -2.50
CA GLN A 38 8.83 -4.32 -2.81
C GLN A 38 8.24 -4.48 -4.20
N GLU A 39 7.36 -3.57 -4.59
CA GLU A 39 6.62 -3.67 -5.85
C GLU A 39 7.24 -2.89 -7.01
N ASP A 40 8.26 -2.08 -6.75
CA ASP A 40 8.88 -1.15 -7.71
C ASP A 40 7.82 -0.27 -8.44
N ALA A 41 6.73 0.07 -7.74
CA ALA A 41 5.53 0.72 -8.28
C ALA A 41 4.97 1.80 -7.33
N PRO A 42 5.73 2.88 -7.06
CA PRO A 42 5.29 3.91 -6.11
C PRO A 42 4.06 4.70 -6.58
N GLU A 43 3.09 4.90 -5.68
CA GLU A 43 1.87 5.68 -5.94
C GLU A 43 1.99 7.17 -5.57
N ILE A 44 2.90 7.51 -4.63
CA ILE A 44 3.18 8.89 -4.22
C ILE A 44 4.59 9.30 -4.62
N THR A 45 4.79 10.60 -4.83
CA THR A 45 6.11 11.12 -5.21
C THR A 45 7.08 11.17 -4.04
N ASP A 46 8.39 11.07 -4.27
CA ASP A 46 9.43 11.24 -3.23
C ASP A 46 9.27 12.54 -2.45
N ALA A 47 8.93 13.65 -3.11
CA ALA A 47 8.69 14.91 -2.42
C ALA A 47 7.45 14.86 -1.49
N ALA A 48 6.41 14.12 -1.90
CA ALA A 48 5.23 13.90 -1.06
C ALA A 48 5.54 12.93 0.09
N TYR A 49 6.28 11.87 -0.18
CA TYR A 49 6.79 10.95 0.83
C TYR A 49 7.68 11.67 1.85
N ASP A 50 8.63 12.48 1.38
CA ASP A 50 9.53 13.30 2.20
C ASP A 50 8.74 14.33 3.01
N ALA A 51 7.66 14.91 2.45
CA ALA A 51 6.76 15.79 3.19
C ALA A 51 5.99 15.06 4.30
N LEU A 52 5.46 13.85 4.02
CA LEU A 52 4.82 13.01 5.03
C LEU A 52 5.82 12.64 6.14
N ARG A 53 7.04 12.23 5.75
CA ARG A 53 8.13 11.90 6.67
C ARG A 53 8.53 13.10 7.52
N ARG A 54 8.69 14.27 6.92
CA ARG A 54 9.03 15.52 7.62
C ARG A 54 7.93 15.90 8.62
N ARG A 55 6.66 15.77 8.24
CA ARG A 55 5.54 16.02 9.15
C ARG A 55 5.54 15.05 10.32
N LEU A 56 5.77 13.75 10.07
CA LEU A 56 5.91 12.74 11.11
C LEU A 56 7.04 13.09 12.09
N GLU A 57 8.23 13.45 11.58
CA GLU A 57 9.38 13.85 12.39
C GLU A 57 9.12 15.12 13.21
N GLN A 58 8.43 16.10 12.64
CA GLN A 58 8.03 17.31 13.37
C GLN A 58 7.09 17.00 14.54
N ILE A 59 6.13 16.10 14.33
CA ILE A 59 5.21 15.64 15.39
C ILE A 59 5.99 14.89 16.47
N GLU A 60 6.89 13.97 16.10
CA GLU A 60 7.71 13.21 17.07
C GLU A 60 8.69 14.09 17.84
N ALA A 61 9.23 15.14 17.21
CA ALA A 61 10.09 16.11 17.88
C ALA A 61 9.32 16.93 18.94
N ARG A 62 8.05 17.27 18.66
CA ARG A 62 7.20 18.03 19.59
C ARG A 62 6.57 17.16 20.67
N PHE A 63 6.23 15.92 20.34
CA PHE A 63 5.62 14.93 21.22
C PHE A 63 6.50 13.68 21.34
N PRO A 64 7.59 13.73 22.14
CA PRO A 64 8.58 12.66 22.21
C PRO A 64 8.01 11.28 22.58
N ASP A 65 6.89 11.24 23.31
CA ASP A 65 6.19 10.00 23.69
C ASP A 65 5.66 9.20 22.49
N LEU A 66 5.51 9.84 21.32
CA LEU A 66 5.07 9.19 20.08
C LEU A 66 6.23 8.64 19.25
N ALA A 67 7.46 9.11 19.50
CA ALA A 67 8.63 8.67 18.76
C ALA A 67 8.84 7.15 18.90
N GLY A 68 8.87 6.44 17.77
CA GLY A 68 9.07 4.98 17.73
C GLY A 68 7.83 4.14 18.04
N THR A 69 6.66 4.74 18.26
CA THR A 69 5.40 4.00 18.50
C THR A 69 4.66 3.60 17.22
N GLY A 70 4.95 4.27 16.11
CA GLY A 70 4.34 4.03 14.80
C GLY A 70 5.15 3.05 13.96
N ALA A 71 4.48 2.29 13.10
CA ALA A 71 5.13 1.32 12.20
C ALA A 71 6.19 1.98 11.30
N ALA A 72 5.91 3.19 10.80
CA ALA A 72 6.86 3.95 10.00
C ALA A 72 7.96 4.64 10.83
N SER A 73 7.73 4.89 12.12
CA SER A 73 8.68 5.61 12.99
C SER A 73 10.02 4.87 13.16
N VAL A 74 9.97 3.54 13.00
CA VAL A 74 11.12 2.63 13.20
C VAL A 74 11.50 1.90 11.90
N SER A 75 10.62 1.85 10.89
CA SER A 75 10.90 1.11 9.65
C SER A 75 11.96 1.79 8.78
N VAL A 76 12.85 0.97 8.22
CA VAL A 76 13.78 1.34 7.14
C VAL A 76 13.49 0.41 5.96
N GLY A 77 13.40 0.93 4.74
CA GLY A 77 13.18 0.10 3.55
C GLY A 77 11.87 -0.72 3.60
N ALA A 78 11.89 -1.94 3.05
CA ALA A 78 10.75 -2.85 3.12
C ALA A 78 11.19 -4.31 3.24
N LYS A 79 10.27 -5.18 3.71
CA LYS A 79 10.58 -6.60 3.95
C LYS A 79 11.12 -7.28 2.67
N PRO A 80 12.19 -8.09 2.78
CA PRO A 80 12.74 -8.86 1.67
C PRO A 80 11.72 -9.80 1.00
N SER A 81 11.87 -10.00 -0.31
CA SER A 81 11.07 -10.99 -1.07
C SER A 81 11.31 -12.42 -0.57
N GLU A 82 10.31 -13.30 -0.74
CA GLU A 82 10.46 -14.75 -0.50
C GLU A 82 11.27 -15.45 -1.62
N LYS A 83 11.56 -14.76 -2.73
CA LYS A 83 12.25 -15.33 -3.90
C LYS A 83 13.75 -15.53 -3.68
N PHE A 84 14.38 -14.76 -2.79
CA PHE A 84 15.79 -14.83 -2.47
C PHE A 84 16.00 -15.33 -1.04
N ALA A 85 17.13 -15.99 -0.79
CA ALA A 85 17.53 -16.28 0.58
C ALA A 85 17.70 -14.96 1.36
N LYS A 86 17.44 -14.99 2.67
CA LYS A 86 17.50 -13.80 3.51
C LYS A 86 18.85 -13.75 4.23
N VAL A 87 19.48 -12.58 4.23
CA VAL A 87 20.74 -12.32 4.95
C VAL A 87 20.47 -11.26 5.99
N ARG A 88 20.70 -11.58 7.27
CA ARG A 88 20.65 -10.60 8.35
C ARG A 88 21.97 -9.82 8.36
N HIS A 89 21.88 -8.49 8.33
CA HIS A 89 23.04 -7.62 8.42
C HIS A 89 23.61 -7.64 9.84
N ALA A 90 24.93 -7.78 9.98
CA ALA A 90 25.58 -7.80 11.30
C ALA A 90 25.50 -6.43 11.99
N VAL A 91 25.55 -5.36 11.21
CA VAL A 91 25.24 -3.99 11.61
C VAL A 91 24.05 -3.53 10.77
N PRO A 92 23.00 -2.89 11.31
CA PRO A 92 21.88 -2.43 10.48
C PRO A 92 22.29 -1.45 9.36
N MET A 93 21.62 -1.53 8.21
CA MET A 93 21.69 -0.56 7.12
C MET A 93 20.59 0.48 7.28
N LEU A 94 20.94 1.64 7.85
CA LEU A 94 19.98 2.71 8.16
C LEU A 94 19.78 3.67 6.99
N SER A 95 18.76 4.52 7.10
CA SER A 95 18.52 5.63 6.18
C SER A 95 19.34 6.87 6.58
N LEU A 96 19.29 7.92 5.76
CA LEU A 96 19.85 9.24 6.06
C LEU A 96 18.73 10.23 6.38
N GLY A 97 19.03 11.22 7.23
CA GLY A 97 18.20 12.43 7.33
C GLY A 97 18.35 13.29 6.07
N ASN A 98 17.30 14.01 5.69
CA ASN A 98 17.27 14.80 4.46
C ASN A 98 17.37 16.30 4.76
N ALA A 99 18.05 17.04 3.89
CA ALA A 99 18.03 18.50 3.80
C ALA A 99 17.71 18.95 2.38
N PHE A 100 17.01 20.07 2.24
CA PHE A 100 16.60 20.62 0.93
C PHE A 100 16.98 22.09 0.73
N ALA A 101 17.57 22.71 1.75
CA ALA A 101 17.98 24.10 1.75
C ALA A 101 19.32 24.27 2.49
N ASP A 102 20.07 25.30 2.11
CA ASP A 102 21.40 25.59 2.64
C ASP A 102 21.36 25.83 4.16
N GLU A 103 20.27 26.43 4.67
CA GLU A 103 20.05 26.66 6.10
C GLU A 103 19.91 25.36 6.90
N GLU A 104 19.30 24.31 6.33
CA GLU A 104 19.14 23.00 6.97
C GLU A 104 20.51 22.30 7.13
N VAL A 105 21.45 22.56 6.21
CA VAL A 105 22.85 22.07 6.31
C VAL A 105 23.59 22.78 7.43
N ALA A 106 23.45 24.11 7.54
CA ALA A 106 24.04 24.88 8.63
C ALA A 106 23.47 24.44 9.99
N GLU A 107 22.16 24.19 10.07
CA GLU A 107 21.51 23.69 11.28
C GLU A 107 22.01 22.29 11.67
N PHE A 108 22.26 21.41 10.70
CA PHE A 108 22.87 20.10 10.94
C PHE A 108 24.25 20.24 11.59
N VAL A 109 25.13 21.09 11.06
CA VAL A 109 26.46 21.34 11.65
C VAL A 109 26.31 21.89 13.07
N ALA A 110 25.40 22.83 13.29
CA ALA A 110 25.11 23.37 14.63
C ALA A 110 24.58 22.30 15.60
N ARG A 111 23.73 21.38 15.15
CA ARG A 111 23.27 20.24 15.97
C ARG A 111 24.41 19.32 16.38
N VAL A 112 25.32 19.00 15.46
CA VAL A 112 26.51 18.18 15.75
C VAL A 112 27.39 18.87 16.80
N ARG A 113 27.70 20.16 16.61
CA ARG A 113 28.49 20.94 17.57
C ARG A 113 27.84 21.01 18.95
N ARG A 114 26.53 21.27 19.02
CA ARG A 114 25.77 21.29 20.28
C ARG A 114 25.84 19.94 21.01
N PHE A 115 25.69 18.83 20.29
CA PHE A 115 25.80 17.50 20.90
C PHE A 115 27.20 17.23 21.47
N LEU A 116 28.25 17.68 20.78
CA LEU A 116 29.64 17.52 21.22
C LEU A 116 30.03 18.51 22.33
N ASN A 117 29.21 19.53 22.57
CA ASN A 117 29.48 20.70 23.40
C ASN A 117 30.75 21.45 22.95
N TRP A 118 30.87 21.65 21.64
CA TRP A 118 32.04 22.27 21.00
C TRP A 118 31.76 23.72 20.56
N PRO A 119 32.71 24.64 20.72
CA PRO A 119 32.58 26.00 20.20
C PRO A 119 32.62 26.00 18.67
N GLU A 120 32.15 27.09 18.04
CA GLU A 120 32.19 27.25 16.59
C GLU A 120 33.60 27.23 16.01
N THR A 121 34.60 27.65 16.80
CA THR A 121 36.01 27.72 16.41
C THR A 121 36.70 26.36 16.34
N GLU A 122 36.14 25.31 16.96
CA GLU A 122 36.75 23.99 16.94
C GLU A 122 36.64 23.37 15.53
N PRO A 123 37.72 22.84 14.93
CA PRO A 123 37.65 22.23 13.60
C PRO A 123 36.70 21.02 13.57
N LEU A 124 35.79 20.98 12.59
CA LEU A 124 34.87 19.86 12.38
C LEU A 124 34.74 19.59 10.89
N ALA A 125 35.54 18.65 10.39
CA ALA A 125 35.56 18.31 8.98
C ALA A 125 34.46 17.29 8.60
N PHE A 126 34.03 17.34 7.35
CA PHE A 126 33.02 16.47 6.78
C PHE A 126 33.50 15.89 5.45
N THR A 127 33.28 14.59 5.25
CA THR A 127 33.38 13.99 3.92
C THR A 127 32.08 14.25 3.17
N ALA A 128 32.17 14.87 1.99
CA ALA A 128 31.06 15.16 1.10
C ALA A 128 31.18 14.32 -0.18
N GLU A 129 30.14 13.58 -0.55
CA GLU A 129 30.15 12.64 -1.67
C GLU A 129 28.84 12.68 -2.46
N PRO A 130 28.83 12.46 -3.79
CA PRO A 130 27.58 12.40 -4.54
C PRO A 130 26.65 11.31 -4.02
N LYS A 131 25.36 11.64 -3.89
CA LYS A 131 24.33 10.66 -3.52
C LYS A 131 23.88 9.93 -4.78
N ILE A 132 24.45 8.74 -4.99
CA ILE A 132 24.17 7.90 -6.17
C ILE A 132 22.72 7.42 -6.14
N ASP A 133 22.03 7.51 -7.28
CA ASP A 133 20.67 7.01 -7.42
C ASP A 133 20.67 5.57 -7.94
N GLY A 134 20.63 4.60 -7.02
CA GLY A 134 20.72 3.19 -7.35
C GLY A 134 20.07 2.28 -6.30
N LEU A 135 20.68 1.10 -6.11
CA LEU A 135 20.31 0.16 -5.06
C LEU A 135 21.49 -0.09 -4.11
N SER A 136 21.27 0.16 -2.83
CA SER A 136 22.27 -0.10 -1.80
C SER A 136 22.59 -1.60 -1.67
N LEU A 137 23.89 -1.90 -1.59
CA LEU A 137 24.45 -3.24 -1.54
C LEU A 137 25.51 -3.34 -0.43
N ALA A 138 25.40 -4.36 0.41
CA ALA A 138 26.41 -4.74 1.38
C ALA A 138 27.23 -5.93 0.86
N LEU A 139 28.55 -5.85 0.93
CA LEU A 139 29.52 -6.83 0.45
C LEU A 139 30.38 -7.29 1.62
N ARG A 140 30.15 -8.50 2.12
CA ARG A 140 30.93 -9.09 3.21
C ARG A 140 32.15 -9.82 2.65
N TYR A 141 33.33 -9.35 3.03
CA TYR A 141 34.60 -9.99 2.79
C TYR A 141 35.11 -10.67 4.06
N GLU A 142 35.56 -11.92 3.93
CA GLU A 142 36.27 -12.63 4.99
C GLU A 142 37.65 -13.06 4.47
N ASP A 143 38.69 -12.72 5.23
CA ASP A 143 40.09 -12.82 4.81
C ASP A 143 40.34 -12.23 3.41
N GLY A 144 39.67 -11.10 3.17
CA GLY A 144 39.69 -10.35 1.92
C GLY A 144 38.98 -11.01 0.74
N ARG A 145 38.25 -12.13 0.90
CA ARG A 145 37.47 -12.78 -0.17
C ARG A 145 35.98 -12.48 -0.02
N LEU A 146 35.28 -12.20 -1.13
CA LEU A 146 33.85 -11.94 -1.12
C LEU A 146 33.06 -13.21 -0.75
N VAL A 147 32.46 -13.22 0.44
CA VAL A 147 31.67 -14.35 0.96
C VAL A 147 30.19 -14.14 0.68
N THR A 148 29.65 -12.96 0.99
CA THR A 148 28.21 -12.67 0.87
C THR A 148 27.99 -11.28 0.28
N ALA A 149 26.95 -11.12 -0.55
CA ALA A 149 26.41 -9.82 -0.91
C ALA A 149 24.92 -9.77 -0.62
N ALA A 150 24.45 -8.70 0.01
CA ALA A 150 23.06 -8.55 0.43
C ALA A 150 22.50 -7.18 0.09
N THR A 151 21.26 -7.14 -0.41
CA THR A 151 20.53 -5.88 -0.58
C THR A 151 20.18 -5.26 0.77
N ARG A 152 19.76 -4.00 0.81
CA ARG A 152 19.34 -3.35 2.06
C ARG A 152 18.15 -4.04 2.73
N GLY A 153 17.13 -4.42 1.95
CA GLY A 153 15.86 -4.93 2.45
C GLY A 153 15.20 -3.97 3.45
N ASP A 154 14.89 -4.44 4.65
CA ASP A 154 14.29 -3.63 5.73
C ASP A 154 15.34 -2.95 6.63
N GLY A 155 16.60 -2.95 6.22
CA GLY A 155 17.72 -2.42 6.96
C GLY A 155 18.30 -3.40 7.99
N GLU A 156 17.54 -4.38 8.47
CA GLU A 156 18.04 -5.44 9.35
C GLU A 156 18.29 -6.74 8.57
N VAL A 157 17.43 -7.03 7.60
CA VAL A 157 17.48 -8.22 6.75
C VAL A 157 17.39 -7.81 5.29
N GLY A 158 18.36 -8.27 4.51
CA GLY A 158 18.45 -8.12 3.06
C GLY A 158 18.17 -9.40 2.28
N GLU A 159 18.16 -9.28 0.95
CA GLU A 159 18.12 -10.40 0.02
C GLU A 159 19.55 -10.82 -0.34
N ASP A 160 19.85 -12.12 -0.31
CA ASP A 160 21.12 -12.68 -0.79
C ASP A 160 21.21 -12.54 -2.31
N VAL A 161 22.12 -11.68 -2.76
CA VAL A 161 22.43 -11.43 -4.17
C VAL A 161 23.91 -11.72 -4.45
N THR A 162 24.54 -12.59 -3.66
CA THR A 162 25.98 -12.91 -3.75
C THR A 162 26.38 -13.33 -5.16
N ALA A 163 25.62 -14.24 -5.78
CA ALA A 163 25.94 -14.75 -7.10
C ALA A 163 25.89 -13.64 -8.18
N ASN A 164 24.99 -12.67 -8.02
CA ASN A 164 24.75 -11.56 -8.93
C ASN A 164 25.80 -10.45 -8.74
N ALA A 165 26.10 -10.10 -7.48
CA ALA A 165 27.17 -9.17 -7.17
C ALA A 165 28.52 -9.64 -7.73
N ARG A 166 28.76 -10.97 -7.77
CA ARG A 166 29.97 -11.54 -8.37
C ARG A 166 30.08 -11.33 -9.88
N THR A 167 29.01 -10.97 -10.58
CA THR A 167 29.05 -10.69 -12.02
C THR A 167 29.30 -9.22 -12.35
N VAL A 168 29.25 -8.34 -11.35
CA VAL A 168 29.52 -6.91 -11.50
C VAL A 168 31.03 -6.70 -11.57
N SER A 169 31.54 -6.17 -12.68
CA SER A 169 32.99 -6.04 -12.93
C SER A 169 33.73 -5.19 -11.89
N ASP A 170 33.02 -4.20 -11.36
CA ASP A 170 33.52 -3.24 -10.38
C ASP A 170 33.69 -3.84 -8.98
N ILE A 171 33.14 -5.04 -8.73
CA ILE A 171 33.17 -5.69 -7.43
C ILE A 171 34.31 -6.73 -7.41
N PRO A 172 35.42 -6.46 -6.70
CA PRO A 172 36.55 -7.38 -6.65
C PRO A 172 36.16 -8.67 -5.91
N GLN A 173 36.49 -9.83 -6.48
CA GLN A 173 36.30 -11.11 -5.79
C GLN A 173 37.22 -11.27 -4.57
N ARG A 174 38.38 -10.58 -4.62
CA ARG A 174 39.36 -10.50 -3.54
C ARG A 174 39.91 -9.09 -3.46
N LEU A 175 39.91 -8.51 -2.26
CA LEU A 175 40.50 -7.22 -1.98
C LEU A 175 42.03 -7.29 -2.15
N ALA A 176 42.62 -6.26 -2.77
CA ALA A 176 44.02 -6.25 -3.16
C ALA A 176 45.01 -5.91 -2.03
N GLY A 177 44.53 -5.36 -0.90
CA GLY A 177 45.37 -4.88 0.19
C GLY A 177 45.92 -5.97 1.12
N THR A 178 47.04 -5.68 1.77
CA THR A 178 47.63 -6.52 2.85
C THR A 178 47.10 -6.15 4.24
N ASP A 179 46.46 -5.00 4.36
CA ASP A 179 45.88 -4.43 5.58
C ASP A 179 44.35 -4.66 5.67
N VAL A 180 43.82 -5.57 4.85
CA VAL A 180 42.39 -5.93 4.85
C VAL A 180 42.04 -6.64 6.16
N PRO A 181 41.05 -6.15 6.93
CA PRO A 181 40.62 -6.81 8.16
C PRO A 181 40.08 -8.22 7.89
N PRO A 182 40.25 -9.18 8.83
CA PRO A 182 39.69 -10.53 8.72
C PRO A 182 38.20 -10.57 8.38
N VAL A 183 37.41 -9.63 8.92
CA VAL A 183 36.01 -9.42 8.53
C VAL A 183 35.87 -7.97 8.11
N CYS A 184 35.34 -7.75 6.90
CA CYS A 184 35.03 -6.41 6.41
C CYS A 184 33.77 -6.42 5.53
N GLU A 185 32.70 -5.81 6.02
CA GLU A 185 31.51 -5.52 5.22
C GLU A 185 31.64 -4.14 4.57
N VAL A 186 31.78 -4.08 3.25
CA VAL A 186 31.80 -2.85 2.46
C VAL A 186 30.38 -2.54 1.99
N ARG A 187 29.96 -1.28 2.11
CA ARG A 187 28.65 -0.80 1.64
C ARG A 187 28.82 0.19 0.51
N GLY A 188 27.99 0.03 -0.50
CA GLY A 188 28.01 0.88 -1.67
C GLY A 188 26.68 0.88 -2.40
N GLU A 189 26.63 1.59 -3.51
CA GLU A 189 25.46 1.69 -4.36
C GLU A 189 25.75 1.00 -5.70
N VAL A 190 24.86 0.09 -6.10
CA VAL A 190 24.85 -0.46 -7.46
C VAL A 190 23.98 0.42 -8.33
N TYR A 191 24.49 0.81 -9.50
CA TYR A 191 23.82 1.75 -10.41
C TYR A 191 24.06 1.41 -11.89
N LEU A 192 23.38 2.13 -12.78
CA LEU A 192 23.58 2.07 -14.24
C LEU A 192 23.95 3.46 -14.77
N SER A 193 24.84 3.50 -15.76
CA SER A 193 25.09 4.74 -16.50
C SER A 193 23.92 5.06 -17.44
N HIS A 194 23.78 6.33 -17.85
CA HIS A 194 22.75 6.74 -18.81
C HIS A 194 22.87 6.00 -20.14
N ALA A 195 24.09 5.81 -20.64
CA ALA A 195 24.35 5.09 -21.88
C ALA A 195 23.96 3.60 -21.76
N ASP A 196 24.31 2.98 -20.64
CA ASP A 196 24.00 1.57 -20.37
C ASP A 196 22.49 1.34 -20.22
N PHE A 197 21.81 2.24 -19.52
CA PHE A 197 20.35 2.23 -19.38
C PHE A 197 19.66 2.35 -20.73
N ALA A 198 20.08 3.32 -21.57
CA ALA A 198 19.53 3.49 -22.91
C ALA A 198 19.75 2.24 -23.77
N ALA A 199 20.93 1.61 -23.69
CA ALA A 199 21.23 0.37 -24.41
C ALA A 199 20.40 -0.82 -23.92
N ILE A 200 20.10 -0.92 -22.61
CA ILE A 200 19.19 -1.94 -22.08
C ILE A 200 17.77 -1.72 -22.61
N ASN A 201 17.26 -0.49 -22.57
CA ASN A 201 15.90 -0.20 -23.04
C ASN A 201 15.76 -0.40 -24.55
N ALA A 202 16.75 -0.03 -25.36
CA ALA A 202 16.74 -0.33 -26.79
C ALA A 202 16.68 -1.84 -27.08
N ARG A 203 17.38 -2.66 -26.27
CA ARG A 203 17.29 -4.13 -26.35
C ARG A 203 15.91 -4.64 -25.93
N GLN A 204 15.30 -4.06 -24.89
CA GLN A 204 13.96 -4.42 -24.43
C GLN A 204 12.90 -4.10 -25.49
N GLU A 205 12.98 -2.91 -26.10
CA GLU A 205 12.09 -2.46 -27.18
C GLU A 205 12.17 -3.39 -28.39
N ALA A 206 13.39 -3.69 -28.85
CA ALA A 206 13.61 -4.61 -29.97
C ALA A 206 13.10 -6.04 -29.67
N ALA A 207 13.05 -6.42 -28.39
CA ALA A 207 12.52 -7.70 -27.93
C ALA A 207 11.00 -7.66 -27.61
N GLY A 208 10.32 -6.52 -27.78
CA GLY A 208 8.91 -6.35 -27.44
C GLY A 208 8.60 -6.47 -25.94
N LYS A 209 9.59 -6.24 -25.07
CA LYS A 209 9.48 -6.30 -23.61
C LYS A 209 9.19 -4.93 -23.03
N ALA A 210 8.63 -4.91 -21.82
CA ALA A 210 8.41 -3.67 -21.08
C ALA A 210 9.74 -2.93 -20.82
N LEU A 211 9.75 -1.63 -21.08
CA LEU A 211 10.90 -0.77 -20.85
C LEU A 211 11.07 -0.48 -19.36
N PHE A 212 12.31 -0.31 -18.91
CA PHE A 212 12.57 0.19 -17.56
C PHE A 212 12.29 1.69 -17.49
N ALA A 213 11.64 2.12 -16.41
CA ALA A 213 11.21 3.50 -16.23
C ALA A 213 12.38 4.47 -15.99
N ASN A 214 13.40 4.05 -15.23
CA ASN A 214 14.56 4.87 -14.87
C ASN A 214 15.80 3.97 -14.59
N PRO A 215 17.00 4.55 -14.51
CA PRO A 215 18.23 3.82 -14.21
C PRO A 215 18.25 3.12 -12.85
N ARG A 216 17.65 3.70 -11.79
CA ARG A 216 17.57 3.09 -10.46
C ARG A 216 16.81 1.76 -10.45
N ASN A 217 15.59 1.76 -10.98
CA ASN A 217 14.73 0.58 -11.08
C ASN A 217 15.34 -0.44 -12.05
N ALA A 218 15.95 0.03 -13.14
CA ALA A 218 16.72 -0.83 -14.01
C ALA A 218 17.88 -1.49 -13.25
N ALA A 219 18.63 -0.76 -12.42
CA ALA A 219 19.74 -1.31 -11.64
C ALA A 219 19.26 -2.31 -10.59
N ALA A 220 18.22 -1.98 -9.83
CA ALA A 220 17.61 -2.86 -8.84
C ALA A 220 17.08 -4.14 -9.48
N GLY A 221 16.29 -4.01 -10.55
CA GLY A 221 15.77 -5.14 -11.31
C GLY A 221 16.88 -5.97 -11.95
N SER A 222 17.99 -5.35 -12.38
CA SER A 222 19.13 -6.05 -12.97
C SER A 222 19.97 -6.81 -11.96
N LEU A 223 20.11 -6.29 -10.74
CA LEU A 223 20.81 -6.97 -9.68
C LEU A 223 19.96 -8.11 -9.07
N ARG A 224 18.64 -7.92 -8.95
CA ARG A 224 17.71 -8.89 -8.32
C ARG A 224 17.19 -9.93 -9.30
N GLN A 225 18.11 -10.63 -9.97
CA GLN A 225 17.80 -11.71 -10.92
C GLN A 225 18.02 -13.07 -10.28
N LEU A 226 17.13 -14.04 -10.51
CA LEU A 226 17.35 -15.41 -10.02
C LEU A 226 18.52 -16.08 -10.75
N ASP A 227 18.80 -15.65 -11.97
CA ASP A 227 19.97 -16.06 -12.71
C ASP A 227 21.01 -14.92 -12.80
N PRO A 228 22.22 -15.12 -12.26
CA PRO A 228 23.30 -14.14 -12.33
C PRO A 228 23.78 -13.82 -13.75
N GLU A 229 23.57 -14.69 -14.75
CA GLU A 229 24.00 -14.38 -16.12
C GLU A 229 23.20 -13.21 -16.71
N ILE A 230 21.93 -13.06 -16.33
CA ILE A 230 21.12 -11.89 -16.66
C ILE A 230 21.77 -10.63 -16.07
N THR A 231 22.21 -10.69 -14.81
CA THR A 231 22.95 -9.59 -14.18
C THR A 231 24.25 -9.32 -14.93
N ARG A 232 25.01 -10.35 -15.35
CA ARG A 232 26.25 -10.17 -16.14
C ARG A 232 26.02 -9.47 -17.48
N ALA A 233 24.92 -9.75 -18.16
CA ALA A 233 24.57 -9.15 -19.45
C ALA A 233 24.12 -7.68 -19.36
N ARG A 234 23.98 -7.17 -18.13
CA ARG A 234 23.59 -5.80 -17.83
C ARG A 234 24.77 -5.12 -17.12
N PRO A 235 25.36 -4.07 -17.71
CA PRO A 235 26.62 -3.50 -17.23
C PRO A 235 26.40 -2.64 -15.97
N LEU A 236 26.08 -3.30 -14.86
CA LEU A 236 25.96 -2.67 -13.55
C LEU A 236 27.33 -2.16 -13.11
N LYS A 237 27.30 -1.04 -12.41
CA LYS A 237 28.47 -0.39 -11.82
C LYS A 237 28.29 -0.30 -10.31
N PHE A 238 29.39 -0.06 -9.59
CA PHE A 238 29.38 0.03 -8.14
C PHE A 238 30.20 1.21 -7.65
N PHE A 239 29.78 1.86 -6.57
CA PHE A 239 30.62 2.78 -5.80
C PHE A 239 30.53 2.45 -4.31
N ALA A 240 31.67 2.22 -3.66
CA ALA A 240 31.77 2.07 -2.22
C ALA A 240 31.68 3.44 -1.52
N TYR A 241 30.89 3.51 -0.45
CA TYR A 241 30.69 4.76 0.31
C TYR A 241 30.72 4.58 1.85
N ALA A 242 30.58 3.34 2.37
CA ALA A 242 30.56 3.08 3.80
C ALA A 242 30.93 1.61 4.10
N TRP A 243 30.80 1.20 5.37
CA TRP A 243 30.99 -0.17 5.83
C TRP A 243 29.93 -0.56 6.87
N GLY A 244 29.80 -1.85 7.10
CA GLY A 244 29.05 -2.44 8.21
C GLY A 244 29.99 -3.00 9.27
N GLU A 245 29.90 -4.30 9.55
CA GLU A 245 30.81 -4.96 10.49
C GLU A 245 32.24 -4.99 9.94
N VAL A 246 33.19 -4.55 10.75
CA VAL A 246 34.63 -4.64 10.45
C VAL A 246 35.38 -5.05 11.72
N VAL A 247 36.23 -6.07 11.62
CA VAL A 247 36.96 -6.63 12.76
C VAL A 247 38.46 -6.73 12.42
N PRO A 248 39.35 -5.97 13.10
CA PRO A 248 39.06 -4.93 14.10
C PRO A 248 38.42 -3.69 13.44
N ALA A 249 37.65 -2.92 14.22
CA ALA A 249 36.97 -1.73 13.72
C ALA A 249 37.96 -0.70 13.15
N PHE A 250 37.52 0.05 12.13
CA PHE A 250 38.33 1.13 11.58
C PHE A 250 38.55 2.27 12.59
N GLU A 251 39.72 2.88 12.49
CA GLU A 251 40.12 4.08 13.23
C GLU A 251 40.54 5.18 12.25
N GLY A 252 40.59 6.43 12.73
CA GLY A 252 40.91 7.60 11.93
C GLY A 252 39.68 8.26 11.35
N THR A 253 39.63 8.43 10.02
CA THR A 253 38.61 9.24 9.34
C THR A 253 37.83 8.48 8.27
N GLN A 254 36.60 8.93 8.00
CA GLN A 254 35.73 8.50 6.90
C GLN A 254 36.48 8.59 5.57
N HIS A 255 37.07 9.75 5.28
CA HIS A 255 37.86 9.94 4.06
C HIS A 255 39.02 8.94 3.97
N GLY A 256 39.73 8.70 5.09
CA GLY A 256 40.81 7.72 5.15
C GLY A 256 40.37 6.29 4.87
N VAL A 257 39.17 5.88 5.30
CA VAL A 257 38.62 4.56 4.97
C VAL A 257 38.25 4.46 3.50
N LEU A 258 37.71 5.52 2.90
CA LEU A 258 37.44 5.54 1.47
C LEU A 258 38.72 5.44 0.63
N GLU A 259 39.82 6.05 1.06
CA GLU A 259 41.13 5.84 0.41
C GLU A 259 41.62 4.39 0.54
N ARG A 260 41.36 3.72 1.67
CA ARG A 260 41.64 2.28 1.80
C ARG A 260 40.81 1.45 0.83
N PHE A 261 39.53 1.76 0.65
CA PHE A 261 38.69 1.09 -0.34
C PHE A 261 39.26 1.24 -1.75
N ARG A 262 39.70 2.45 -2.14
CA ARG A 262 40.41 2.64 -3.41
C ARG A 262 41.67 1.78 -3.51
N ALA A 263 42.50 1.78 -2.47
CA ALA A 263 43.72 0.97 -2.41
C ALA A 263 43.44 -0.55 -2.47
N TRP A 264 42.27 -1.00 -2.00
CA TRP A 264 41.83 -2.39 -2.06
C TRP A 264 41.21 -2.78 -3.41
N GLY A 265 41.08 -1.84 -4.34
CA GLY A 265 40.53 -2.06 -5.68
C GLY A 265 39.01 -1.87 -5.77
N LEU A 266 38.39 -1.25 -4.76
CA LEU A 266 36.97 -0.87 -4.84
C LEU A 266 36.85 0.53 -5.45
N PRO A 267 35.91 0.75 -6.38
CA PRO A 267 35.62 2.07 -6.90
C PRO A 267 35.01 2.95 -5.81
N VAL A 268 35.57 4.15 -5.64
CA VAL A 268 35.01 5.22 -4.81
C VAL A 268 34.87 6.44 -5.71
N ASN A 269 33.77 7.18 -5.56
CA ASN A 269 33.48 8.29 -6.46
C ASN A 269 34.60 9.37 -6.43
N ASP A 270 35.07 9.79 -7.60
CA ASP A 270 36.18 10.76 -7.72
C ASP A 270 35.77 12.18 -7.30
N ARG A 271 34.46 12.44 -7.13
CA ARG A 271 33.93 13.70 -6.59
C ARG A 271 33.79 13.71 -5.08
N THR A 272 34.19 12.64 -4.39
CA THR A 272 34.23 12.65 -2.92
C THR A 272 35.33 13.59 -2.44
N ARG A 273 34.97 14.54 -1.56
CA ARG A 273 35.87 15.60 -1.09
C ARG A 273 35.76 15.79 0.42
N LEU A 274 36.87 16.14 1.05
CA LEU A 274 36.89 16.62 2.44
C LEU A 274 36.56 18.11 2.49
N CYS A 275 35.55 18.48 3.27
CA CYS A 275 35.07 19.84 3.49
C CYS A 275 35.34 20.25 4.94
N ALA A 276 35.81 21.47 5.16
CA ALA A 276 36.18 21.96 6.49
C ALA A 276 34.98 22.44 7.32
N ASP A 277 33.88 22.82 6.65
CA ASP A 277 32.71 23.46 7.26
C ASP A 277 31.47 23.38 6.33
N ALA A 278 30.36 24.00 6.76
CA ALA A 278 29.11 24.06 6.00
C ALA A 278 29.26 24.82 4.68
N GLU A 279 30.04 25.90 4.65
CA GLU A 279 30.24 26.71 3.44
C GLU A 279 30.96 25.89 2.36
N ALA A 280 32.02 25.17 2.72
CA ALA A 280 32.72 24.25 1.84
C ALA A 280 31.83 23.09 1.35
N MET A 281 30.93 22.57 2.20
CA MET A 281 29.96 21.55 1.81
C MET A 281 28.93 22.06 0.81
N ILE A 282 28.41 23.27 1.00
CA ILE A 282 27.43 23.92 0.10
C ILE A 282 28.12 24.28 -1.23
N ALA A 283 29.32 24.84 -1.20
CA ALA A 283 30.09 25.14 -2.40
C ALA A 283 30.34 23.88 -3.25
N HIS A 284 30.69 22.76 -2.61
CA HIS A 284 30.86 21.48 -3.29
C HIS A 284 29.54 20.95 -3.87
N TYR A 285 28.44 21.07 -3.12
CA TYR A 285 27.10 20.73 -3.61
C TYR A 285 26.72 21.52 -4.87
N ARG A 286 27.00 22.83 -4.92
CA ARG A 286 26.73 23.66 -6.11
C ARG A 286 27.60 23.27 -7.31
N SER A 287 28.86 22.87 -7.07
CA SER A 287 29.71 22.32 -8.15
C SER A 287 29.11 21.05 -8.74
N ILE A 288 28.71 20.11 -7.88
CA ILE A 288 28.08 18.86 -8.34
C ILE A 288 26.73 19.14 -9.03
N GLU A 289 25.93 20.08 -8.52
CA GLU A 289 24.67 20.50 -9.13
C GLU A 289 24.86 21.01 -10.56
N ALA A 290 25.87 21.86 -10.78
CA ALA A 290 26.19 22.43 -12.09
C ALA A 290 26.65 21.36 -13.09
N GLU A 291 27.35 20.34 -12.63
CA GLU A 291 27.93 19.28 -13.46
C GLU A 291 27.03 18.05 -13.60
N ARG A 292 25.87 18.06 -12.92
CA ARG A 292 24.95 16.91 -12.82
C ARG A 292 24.56 16.32 -14.18
N ALA A 293 24.36 17.16 -15.18
CA ALA A 293 23.96 16.73 -16.52
C ALA A 293 25.07 15.95 -17.25
N ASP A 294 26.34 16.17 -16.89
CA ASP A 294 27.50 15.65 -17.59
C ASP A 294 28.12 14.41 -16.91
N LEU A 295 27.59 13.99 -15.76
CA LEU A 295 28.12 12.85 -14.98
C LEU A 295 27.96 11.50 -15.69
N GLY A 296 26.98 11.38 -16.59
CA GLY A 296 26.66 10.12 -17.27
C GLY A 296 26.01 9.05 -16.38
N TYR A 297 25.60 9.42 -15.16
CA TYR A 297 24.81 8.60 -14.24
C TYR A 297 23.96 9.48 -13.34
N ASP A 298 22.92 8.91 -12.74
CA ASP A 298 21.98 9.66 -11.91
C ASP A 298 22.46 9.82 -10.47
N ILE A 299 22.25 11.04 -9.96
CA ILE A 299 22.45 11.42 -8.57
C ILE A 299 21.24 12.27 -8.12
N ASP A 300 20.88 12.17 -6.84
CA ASP A 300 19.75 12.90 -6.26
C ASP A 300 20.16 13.93 -5.19
N GLY A 301 21.47 14.05 -4.90
CA GLY A 301 22.00 15.05 -3.98
C GLY A 301 23.47 14.83 -3.65
N VAL A 302 23.88 15.34 -2.50
CA VAL A 302 25.21 15.12 -1.88
C VAL A 302 25.01 14.62 -0.46
N VAL A 303 25.76 13.61 -0.05
CA VAL A 303 25.79 13.11 1.32
C VAL A 303 26.96 13.74 2.06
N TYR A 304 26.69 14.28 3.24
CA TYR A 304 27.68 14.80 4.18
C TYR A 304 27.83 13.85 5.35
N LYS A 305 29.06 13.56 5.76
CA LYS A 305 29.38 12.69 6.92
C LYS A 305 30.45 13.35 7.76
N VAL A 306 30.27 13.43 9.08
CA VAL A 306 31.34 13.85 10.00
C VAL A 306 32.57 12.97 9.74
N ASP A 307 33.72 13.58 9.48
CA ASP A 307 34.88 12.84 8.98
C ASP A 307 35.54 11.99 10.06
N ASP A 308 35.58 12.44 11.32
CA ASP A 308 36.22 11.70 12.42
C ASP A 308 35.35 10.52 12.91
N LEU A 309 35.90 9.30 12.87
CA LEU A 309 35.19 8.07 13.25
C LEU A 309 34.96 7.92 14.76
N THR A 310 35.76 8.57 15.59
CA THR A 310 35.54 8.66 17.03
C THR A 310 34.33 9.54 17.32
N LEU A 311 34.17 10.65 16.59
CA LEU A 311 33.00 11.50 16.70
C LEU A 311 31.73 10.79 16.19
N GLN A 312 31.80 10.07 15.06
CA GLN A 312 30.66 9.28 14.57
C GLN A 312 30.16 8.28 15.63
N ARG A 313 31.07 7.54 16.28
CA ARG A 313 30.74 6.60 17.37
C ARG A 313 30.07 7.29 18.55
N ARG A 314 30.55 8.48 18.94
CA ARG A 314 29.99 9.26 20.05
C ARG A 314 28.62 9.86 19.72
N LEU A 315 28.43 10.33 18.49
CA LEU A 315 27.17 10.88 17.99
C LEU A 315 26.09 9.80 17.88
N GLY A 316 26.46 8.59 17.45
CA GLY A 316 25.55 7.47 17.34
C GLY A 316 24.38 7.74 16.38
N PHE A 317 23.22 7.19 16.70
CA PHE A 317 22.05 7.16 15.84
C PHE A 317 20.83 7.77 16.54
N VAL A 318 19.88 8.26 15.74
CA VAL A 318 18.46 8.38 16.11
C VAL A 318 17.71 7.25 15.43
N SER A 319 16.53 6.87 15.93
CA SER A 319 15.68 5.72 15.52
C SER A 319 16.05 5.07 14.17
N ARG A 320 16.02 5.83 13.07
CA ARG A 320 16.21 5.37 11.69
C ARG A 320 17.39 5.96 10.91
N SER A 321 18.19 6.87 11.50
CA SER A 321 19.27 7.58 10.79
C SER A 321 20.45 7.98 11.69
N PRO A 322 21.69 8.04 11.18
CA PRO A 322 22.84 8.52 11.93
C PRO A 322 22.75 10.01 12.25
N ARG A 323 23.18 10.42 13.45
CA ARG A 323 23.28 11.85 13.81
C ARG A 323 24.43 12.57 13.11
N TRP A 324 25.36 11.80 12.57
CA TRP A 324 26.62 12.26 11.99
C TRP A 324 26.60 12.33 10.46
N ALA A 325 25.46 12.05 9.81
CA ALA A 325 25.34 12.19 8.35
C ALA A 325 24.01 12.79 7.90
N LEU A 326 24.03 13.46 6.74
CA LEU A 326 22.90 14.17 6.15
C LEU A 326 22.93 14.03 4.62
N ALA A 327 21.79 13.82 3.99
CA ALA A 327 21.61 13.88 2.54
C ALA A 327 21.02 15.24 2.13
N HIS A 328 21.82 16.08 1.48
CA HIS A 328 21.37 17.34 0.90
C HIS A 328 20.88 17.10 -0.54
N LYS A 329 19.56 17.02 -0.72
CA LYS A 329 18.92 16.67 -2.01
C LYS A 329 18.84 17.88 -2.95
N PHE A 330 18.95 17.61 -4.26
CA PHE A 330 18.73 18.66 -5.27
C PHE A 330 17.28 19.14 -5.29
N ALA A 331 17.09 20.42 -5.59
CA ALA A 331 15.75 20.96 -5.83
C ALA A 331 15.10 20.25 -7.03
N ALA A 332 13.82 19.88 -6.88
CA ALA A 332 13.07 19.21 -7.93
C ALA A 332 12.96 20.08 -9.19
N GLN A 333 13.42 19.56 -10.32
CA GLN A 333 13.50 20.31 -11.58
C GLN A 333 12.11 20.38 -12.25
N LYS A 334 11.81 21.54 -12.81
CA LYS A 334 10.57 21.82 -13.53
C LYS A 334 10.89 22.15 -14.98
N ALA A 335 10.07 21.69 -15.91
CA ALA A 335 10.08 22.19 -17.28
C ALA A 335 8.67 22.49 -17.76
N LEU A 336 8.57 23.28 -18.83
CA LEU A 336 7.32 23.53 -19.52
C LEU A 336 7.20 22.60 -20.72
N THR A 337 6.03 22.01 -20.90
CA THR A 337 5.71 21.24 -22.13
C THR A 337 4.22 21.29 -22.43
N VAL A 338 3.79 20.69 -23.54
CA VAL A 338 2.38 20.66 -23.98
C VAL A 338 1.77 19.29 -23.68
N VAL A 339 0.55 19.26 -23.16
CA VAL A 339 -0.28 18.05 -23.06
C VAL A 339 -0.84 17.75 -24.45
N GLU A 340 -0.37 16.68 -25.08
CA GLU A 340 -0.82 16.26 -26.41
C GLU A 340 -2.06 15.36 -26.34
N ASP A 341 -2.19 14.58 -25.28
CA ASP A 341 -3.37 13.74 -25.00
C ASP A 341 -3.47 13.39 -23.51
N ILE A 342 -4.60 12.83 -23.09
CA ILE A 342 -4.79 12.23 -21.76
C ILE A 342 -5.36 10.83 -21.94
N GLU A 343 -4.57 9.82 -21.59
CA GLU A 343 -5.00 8.41 -21.60
C GLU A 343 -5.39 7.94 -20.20
N ILE A 344 -6.30 6.98 -20.11
CA ILE A 344 -6.68 6.35 -18.83
C ILE A 344 -6.04 4.97 -18.71
N ASN A 345 -5.17 4.82 -17.71
CA ASN A 345 -4.63 3.54 -17.31
C ASN A 345 -5.52 2.91 -16.22
N VAL A 346 -6.05 1.71 -16.49
CA VAL A 346 -6.85 0.96 -15.53
C VAL A 346 -5.93 0.11 -14.66
N GLY A 347 -5.87 0.41 -13.36
CA GLY A 347 -5.05 -0.31 -12.39
C GLY A 347 -5.58 -1.70 -12.05
N ARG A 348 -4.76 -2.47 -11.33
CA ARG A 348 -5.07 -3.85 -10.86
C ARG A 348 -6.33 -3.92 -10.00
N THR A 349 -6.65 -2.85 -9.29
CA THR A 349 -7.87 -2.70 -8.46
C THR A 349 -9.02 -2.04 -9.20
N GLY A 350 -8.87 -1.78 -10.50
CA GLY A 350 -9.85 -1.09 -11.32
C GLY A 350 -9.79 0.44 -11.26
N SER A 351 -8.80 1.04 -10.58
CA SER A 351 -8.62 2.50 -10.55
C SER A 351 -8.38 3.06 -11.96
N LEU A 352 -9.12 4.10 -12.34
CA LEU A 352 -8.91 4.81 -13.61
C LEU A 352 -7.92 5.95 -13.35
N ASN A 353 -6.69 5.80 -13.83
CA ASN A 353 -5.60 6.74 -13.57
C ASN A 353 -5.29 7.55 -14.84
N PRO A 354 -5.55 8.86 -14.86
CA PRO A 354 -5.25 9.72 -16.00
C PRO A 354 -3.74 9.95 -16.14
N LEU A 355 -3.24 9.73 -17.36
CA LEU A 355 -1.85 9.92 -17.74
C LEU A 355 -1.79 10.94 -18.88
N ALA A 356 -1.15 12.08 -18.63
CA ALA A 356 -0.88 13.07 -19.66
C ALA A 356 0.19 12.53 -20.61
N LYS A 357 -0.13 12.46 -21.91
CA LYS A 357 0.85 12.37 -22.99
C LYS A 357 1.41 13.75 -23.23
N LEU A 358 2.71 13.88 -23.10
CA LEU A 358 3.40 15.15 -23.18
C LEU A 358 4.22 15.19 -24.46
N ARG A 359 4.26 16.36 -25.09
CA ARG A 359 5.33 16.66 -26.03
C ARG A 359 6.67 16.38 -25.34
N PRO A 360 7.56 15.56 -25.91
CA PRO A 360 8.79 15.18 -25.23
C PRO A 360 9.58 16.40 -24.73
N VAL A 361 9.90 16.42 -23.43
CA VAL A 361 10.62 17.51 -22.78
C VAL A 361 11.68 16.95 -21.84
N THR A 362 12.84 17.59 -21.78
CA THR A 362 13.89 17.18 -20.82
C THR A 362 13.62 17.81 -19.45
N VAL A 363 13.47 16.97 -18.41
CA VAL A 363 13.33 17.38 -17.00
C VAL A 363 14.32 16.57 -16.16
N GLY A 364 15.29 17.21 -15.51
CA GLY A 364 16.29 16.43 -14.75
C GLY A 364 17.16 15.54 -15.63
N GLY A 365 17.52 15.99 -16.83
CA GLY A 365 18.37 15.23 -17.77
C GLY A 365 17.69 14.06 -18.50
N VAL A 366 16.43 13.74 -18.19
CA VAL A 366 15.67 12.66 -18.86
C VAL A 366 14.54 13.24 -19.69
N VAL A 367 14.32 12.63 -20.87
CA VAL A 367 13.19 12.94 -21.75
C VAL A 367 11.91 12.38 -21.15
N VAL A 368 10.99 13.27 -20.80
CA VAL A 368 9.67 12.98 -20.26
C VAL A 368 8.63 13.16 -21.36
N SER A 369 7.91 12.09 -21.67
CA SER A 369 6.77 12.05 -22.61
C SER A 369 5.45 11.66 -21.94
N ASN A 370 5.48 11.29 -20.66
CA ASN A 370 4.30 10.91 -19.89
C ASN A 370 4.39 11.53 -18.50
N ALA A 371 3.27 12.03 -17.97
CA ALA A 371 3.18 12.50 -16.60
C ALA A 371 1.84 12.12 -15.97
N THR A 372 1.85 11.75 -14.69
CA THR A 372 0.62 11.45 -13.96
C THR A 372 -0.22 12.70 -13.76
N LEU A 373 -1.53 12.53 -13.90
CA LEU A 373 -2.55 13.50 -13.49
C LEU A 373 -3.32 13.01 -12.26
N HIS A 374 -2.80 12.01 -11.53
CA HIS A 374 -3.37 11.42 -10.31
C HIS A 374 -4.76 10.80 -10.47
N ASN A 375 -5.82 11.60 -10.60
CA ASN A 375 -7.21 11.16 -10.64
C ASN A 375 -8.12 12.22 -11.32
N GLU A 376 -9.40 11.89 -11.47
CA GLU A 376 -10.39 12.77 -12.12
C GLU A 376 -10.46 14.17 -11.49
N GLY A 377 -10.50 14.27 -10.16
CA GLY A 377 -10.54 15.56 -9.47
C GLY A 377 -9.29 16.39 -9.77
N TYR A 378 -8.12 15.75 -9.75
CA TYR A 378 -6.87 16.43 -10.06
C TYR A 378 -6.83 16.94 -11.51
N VAL A 379 -7.48 16.29 -12.48
CA VAL A 379 -7.62 16.85 -13.85
C VAL A 379 -8.53 18.08 -13.84
N GLN A 380 -9.58 18.06 -13.03
CA GLN A 380 -10.59 19.13 -12.93
C GLN A 380 -10.15 20.34 -12.09
N GLY A 381 -9.01 20.27 -11.40
CA GLY A 381 -8.61 21.33 -10.47
C GLY A 381 -9.29 21.21 -9.10
N VAL A 382 -9.64 19.99 -8.69
CA VAL A 382 -10.27 19.69 -7.40
C VAL A 382 -9.43 18.68 -6.62
N GLY A 383 -9.16 18.98 -5.34
CA GLY A 383 -8.46 18.13 -4.40
C GLY A 383 -9.30 16.93 -3.93
N ALA A 384 -8.68 16.01 -3.21
CA ALA A 384 -9.37 14.84 -2.64
C ALA A 384 -10.40 15.22 -1.56
N ASP A 385 -10.22 16.38 -0.92
CA ASP A 385 -11.12 16.99 0.04
C ASP A 385 -12.33 17.69 -0.59
N GLY A 386 -12.30 17.89 -1.91
CA GLY A 386 -13.30 18.64 -2.69
C GLY A 386 -12.95 20.12 -2.87
N GLU A 387 -11.85 20.60 -2.31
CA GLU A 387 -11.45 22.00 -2.42
C GLU A 387 -10.71 22.28 -3.74
N PRO A 388 -10.76 23.52 -4.26
CA PRO A 388 -10.04 23.86 -5.48
C PRO A 388 -8.51 23.70 -5.31
N ILE A 389 -7.87 22.98 -6.23
CA ILE A 389 -6.41 22.99 -6.38
C ILE A 389 -6.03 23.81 -7.60
N ARG A 390 -4.85 24.44 -7.55
CA ARG A 390 -4.39 25.37 -8.60
C ARG A 390 -5.44 26.44 -8.90
N ASP A 391 -6.05 26.98 -7.84
CA ASP A 391 -7.13 27.97 -7.91
C ASP A 391 -8.30 27.54 -8.80
N GLY A 392 -8.60 26.24 -8.85
CA GLY A 392 -9.69 25.67 -9.65
C GLY A 392 -9.35 25.48 -11.14
N ARG A 393 -8.07 25.59 -11.52
CA ARG A 393 -7.64 25.40 -12.91
C ARG A 393 -7.65 23.92 -13.30
N ASP A 394 -8.46 23.63 -14.31
CA ASP A 394 -8.48 22.36 -15.02
C ASP A 394 -7.25 22.19 -15.93
N ILE A 395 -6.91 20.94 -16.25
CA ILE A 395 -5.89 20.59 -17.23
C ILE A 395 -6.59 20.07 -18.49
N ARG A 396 -6.23 20.63 -19.64
CA ARG A 396 -6.84 20.35 -20.95
C ARG A 396 -5.82 19.79 -21.92
N ILE A 397 -6.31 18.99 -22.87
CA ILE A 397 -5.51 18.63 -24.05
C ILE A 397 -5.18 19.92 -24.81
N GLY A 398 -3.91 20.10 -25.15
CA GLY A 398 -3.34 21.30 -25.76
C GLY A 398 -2.73 22.30 -24.75
N ASP A 399 -2.94 22.14 -23.45
CA ASP A 399 -2.38 23.07 -22.46
C ASP A 399 -0.85 23.00 -22.42
N THR A 400 -0.22 24.18 -22.29
CA THR A 400 1.15 24.24 -21.80
C THR A 400 1.14 24.06 -20.29
N VAL A 401 1.88 23.08 -19.79
CA VAL A 401 1.90 22.70 -18.38
C VAL A 401 3.32 22.71 -17.81
N VAL A 402 3.40 22.96 -16.50
CA VAL A 402 4.62 22.80 -15.71
C VAL A 402 4.71 21.34 -15.30
N VAL A 403 5.72 20.63 -15.79
CA VAL A 403 6.00 19.26 -15.39
C VAL A 403 7.14 19.27 -14.39
N GLN A 404 6.97 18.56 -13.29
CA GLN A 404 8.00 18.39 -12.27
C GLN A 404 8.43 16.94 -12.21
N ARG A 405 9.75 16.76 -12.14
CA ARG A 405 10.37 15.49 -11.76
C ARG A 405 11.18 15.70 -10.49
N ALA A 406 10.91 14.87 -9.49
CA ALA A 406 11.68 14.80 -8.25
C ALA A 406 12.32 13.41 -8.20
N GLY A 407 13.65 13.36 -8.34
CA GLY A 407 14.39 12.09 -8.42
C GLY A 407 13.87 11.16 -9.53
N ASP A 408 13.84 9.88 -9.22
CA ASP A 408 13.49 8.77 -10.12
C ASP A 408 12.02 8.34 -10.06
N VAL A 409 11.10 9.31 -9.95
CA VAL A 409 9.65 9.08 -9.85
C VAL A 409 8.92 9.44 -11.15
N ILE A 410 7.75 8.80 -11.38
CA ILE A 410 6.77 9.20 -12.41
C ILE A 410 6.60 10.72 -12.42
N PRO A 411 6.95 11.40 -13.53
CA PRO A 411 6.78 12.85 -13.65
C PRO A 411 5.33 13.26 -13.40
N LYS A 412 5.11 14.42 -12.80
CA LYS A 412 3.76 14.93 -12.55
C LYS A 412 3.56 16.28 -13.20
N VAL A 413 2.36 16.51 -13.70
CA VAL A 413 1.92 17.85 -14.08
C VAL A 413 1.61 18.63 -12.80
N MET A 414 2.20 19.80 -12.63
CA MET A 414 2.05 20.65 -11.44
C MET A 414 0.98 21.71 -11.62
N ASP A 415 1.00 22.42 -12.75
CA ASP A 415 0.05 23.48 -13.06
C ASP A 415 0.00 23.75 -14.57
N VAL A 416 -1.03 24.46 -15.01
CA VAL A 416 -1.20 24.97 -16.38
C VAL A 416 -0.70 26.41 -16.47
N VAL A 417 -0.05 26.73 -17.58
CA VAL A 417 0.33 28.10 -17.96
C VAL A 417 -0.83 28.69 -18.77
N LEU A 418 -1.78 29.33 -18.09
CA LEU A 418 -3.03 29.81 -18.69
C LEU A 418 -2.82 30.81 -19.83
N GLU A 419 -1.78 31.63 -19.75
CA GLU A 419 -1.44 32.63 -20.78
C GLU A 419 -1.09 31.99 -22.12
N LYS A 420 -0.77 30.69 -22.11
CA LYS A 420 -0.42 29.88 -23.29
C LYS A 420 -1.51 28.87 -23.66
N ARG A 421 -2.67 28.90 -23.00
CA ARG A 421 -3.80 28.01 -23.32
C ARG A 421 -4.33 28.33 -24.72
N PRO A 422 -4.31 27.38 -25.67
CA PRO A 422 -4.91 27.57 -26.98
C PRO A 422 -6.44 27.76 -26.87
N ALA A 423 -7.04 28.50 -27.80
CA ALA A 423 -8.48 28.77 -27.79
C ALA A 423 -9.32 27.50 -28.00
N GLU A 424 -8.74 26.51 -28.68
CA GLU A 424 -9.31 25.20 -28.99
C GLU A 424 -9.21 24.18 -27.84
N ALA A 425 -8.50 24.50 -26.75
CA ALA A 425 -8.32 23.59 -25.61
C ALA A 425 -9.66 23.34 -24.88
N LYS A 426 -10.10 22.08 -24.87
CA LYS A 426 -11.38 21.65 -24.26
C LYS A 426 -11.14 20.93 -22.92
N PRO A 427 -12.04 21.12 -21.93
CA PRO A 427 -12.03 20.31 -20.71
C PRO A 427 -12.02 18.82 -21.02
N TYR A 428 -11.18 18.06 -20.30
CA TYR A 428 -11.10 16.62 -20.49
C TYR A 428 -12.33 15.93 -19.89
N ALA A 429 -13.05 15.19 -20.71
CA ALA A 429 -14.21 14.40 -20.29
C ALA A 429 -13.73 13.07 -19.71
N PHE A 430 -13.68 12.96 -18.38
CA PHE A 430 -13.27 11.74 -17.71
C PHE A 430 -14.25 10.59 -18.02
N PRO A 431 -13.77 9.39 -18.39
CA PRO A 431 -14.69 8.35 -18.84
C PRO A 431 -15.51 7.77 -17.69
N THR A 432 -16.81 7.63 -17.94
CA THR A 432 -17.78 6.98 -17.04
C THR A 432 -17.86 5.47 -17.24
N HIS A 433 -17.16 4.95 -18.26
CA HIS A 433 -17.02 3.53 -18.56
C HIS A 433 -15.54 3.19 -18.66
N CYS A 434 -15.18 2.02 -18.19
CA CYS A 434 -13.81 1.53 -18.17
C CYS A 434 -13.30 1.32 -19.60
N PRO A 435 -12.18 1.93 -20.02
CA PRO A 435 -11.64 1.74 -21.38
C PRO A 435 -11.12 0.31 -21.60
N ALA A 436 -10.83 -0.45 -20.54
CA ALA A 436 -10.30 -1.80 -20.64
C ALA A 436 -11.39 -2.89 -20.87
N CYS A 437 -12.63 -2.66 -20.41
CA CYS A 437 -13.69 -3.68 -20.49
C CYS A 437 -15.09 -3.14 -20.82
N GLY A 438 -15.27 -1.83 -20.90
CA GLY A 438 -16.58 -1.20 -21.14
C GLY A 438 -17.53 -1.17 -19.94
N SER A 439 -17.22 -1.83 -18.81
CA SER A 439 -18.05 -1.77 -17.60
C SER A 439 -18.15 -0.35 -17.04
N ARG A 440 -19.21 -0.05 -16.31
CA ARG A 440 -19.38 1.25 -15.65
C ARG A 440 -18.20 1.54 -14.70
N ALA A 441 -17.84 2.82 -14.59
CA ALA A 441 -16.81 3.28 -13.67
C ALA A 441 -17.39 4.34 -12.72
N VAL A 442 -17.33 4.08 -11.41
CA VAL A 442 -18.01 4.87 -10.38
C VAL A 442 -17.05 5.41 -9.34
N ARG A 443 -17.43 6.52 -8.69
CA ARG A 443 -16.79 7.01 -7.48
C ARG A 443 -17.68 6.59 -6.31
N GLU A 444 -17.19 5.69 -5.47
CA GLU A 444 -17.96 5.22 -4.31
C GLU A 444 -18.14 6.36 -3.30
N ILE A 445 -19.30 6.42 -2.64
CA ILE A 445 -19.52 7.40 -1.57
C ILE A 445 -18.97 6.79 -0.29
N ASN A 446 -18.05 7.49 0.36
CA ASN A 446 -17.55 7.04 1.66
C ASN A 446 -18.67 7.15 2.70
N PRO A 447 -19.12 6.04 3.31
CA PRO A 447 -20.29 6.05 4.20
C PRO A 447 -20.05 6.85 5.49
N ARG A 448 -18.79 7.05 5.90
CA ARG A 448 -18.43 7.83 7.09
C ARG A 448 -18.45 9.34 6.85
N THR A 449 -18.10 9.78 5.64
CA THR A 449 -17.96 11.21 5.31
C THR A 449 -19.06 11.74 4.40
N GLY A 450 -19.82 10.86 3.74
CA GLY A 450 -20.83 11.20 2.73
C GLY A 450 -20.24 11.77 1.44
N LYS A 451 -18.91 11.80 1.29
CA LYS A 451 -18.23 12.36 0.11
C LYS A 451 -17.85 11.26 -0.89
N PRO A 452 -17.91 11.53 -2.21
CA PRO A 452 -17.37 10.62 -3.22
C PRO A 452 -15.86 10.44 -3.07
N ASP A 453 -15.37 9.21 -3.17
CA ASP A 453 -13.94 8.88 -3.24
C ASP A 453 -13.27 9.71 -4.34
N ALA A 454 -12.03 10.15 -4.13
CA ALA A 454 -11.25 10.88 -5.13
C ALA A 454 -10.98 10.05 -6.40
N VAL A 455 -10.99 8.72 -6.30
CA VAL A 455 -10.66 7.80 -7.39
C VAL A 455 -11.93 7.16 -7.98
N ARG A 456 -12.06 7.21 -9.31
CA ARG A 456 -13.08 6.47 -10.05
C ARG A 456 -12.58 5.05 -10.34
N ARG A 457 -13.41 4.03 -10.07
CA ARG A 457 -13.06 2.62 -10.25
C ARG A 457 -14.02 1.90 -11.18
N CYS A 458 -13.45 1.01 -12.00
CA CYS A 458 -14.17 0.07 -12.85
C CYS A 458 -14.94 -0.96 -12.00
N THR A 459 -16.26 -1.08 -12.21
CA THR A 459 -17.11 -2.07 -11.54
C THR A 459 -17.03 -3.46 -12.16
N GLY A 460 -16.35 -3.58 -13.31
CA GLY A 460 -16.23 -4.80 -14.10
C GLY A 460 -15.44 -5.95 -13.48
N GLY A 461 -15.24 -5.97 -12.16
CA GLY A 461 -14.32 -6.86 -11.43
C GLY A 461 -14.07 -8.22 -12.07
N LEU A 462 -15.10 -9.05 -12.23
CA LEU A 462 -14.99 -10.42 -12.72
C LEU A 462 -14.64 -10.57 -14.21
N ILE A 463 -14.83 -9.52 -15.02
CA ILE A 463 -14.62 -9.55 -16.48
C ILE A 463 -13.52 -8.59 -16.94
N CYS A 464 -13.08 -7.69 -16.07
CA CYS A 464 -12.15 -6.63 -16.44
C CYS A 464 -10.74 -7.20 -16.59
N PRO A 465 -10.10 -7.09 -17.77
CA PRO A 465 -8.81 -7.72 -18.00
C PRO A 465 -7.70 -7.11 -17.12
N ALA A 466 -7.86 -5.85 -16.70
CA ALA A 466 -6.96 -5.18 -15.78
C ALA A 466 -7.09 -5.70 -14.33
N GLN A 467 -8.26 -6.20 -13.94
CA GLN A 467 -8.52 -6.72 -12.58
C GLN A 467 -8.43 -8.25 -12.49
N GLY A 468 -8.55 -8.95 -13.63
CA GLY A 468 -8.79 -10.40 -13.69
C GLY A 468 -7.79 -11.23 -12.89
N VAL A 469 -6.49 -10.91 -12.95
CA VAL A 469 -5.45 -11.66 -12.22
C VAL A 469 -5.64 -11.57 -10.71
N GLU A 470 -5.81 -10.36 -10.15
CA GLU A 470 -5.99 -10.18 -8.70
C GLU A 470 -7.33 -10.75 -8.22
N ARG A 471 -8.37 -10.64 -9.05
CA ARG A 471 -9.69 -11.24 -8.77
C ARG A 471 -9.63 -12.76 -8.76
N LEU A 472 -8.91 -13.37 -9.70
CA LEU A 472 -8.70 -14.83 -9.72
C LEU A 472 -7.85 -15.29 -8.53
N LYS A 473 -6.83 -14.52 -8.12
CA LYS A 473 -6.06 -14.81 -6.89
C LYS A 473 -6.95 -14.79 -5.64
N HIS A 474 -7.80 -13.78 -5.50
CA HIS A 474 -8.79 -13.72 -4.41
C HIS A 474 -9.76 -14.90 -4.46
N PHE A 475 -10.24 -15.24 -5.67
CA PHE A 475 -11.15 -16.35 -5.90
C PHE A 475 -10.56 -17.69 -5.45
N VAL A 476 -9.31 -18.02 -5.84
CA VAL A 476 -8.65 -19.29 -5.49
C VAL A 476 -8.09 -19.32 -4.06
N SER A 477 -8.15 -18.20 -3.33
CA SER A 477 -7.58 -18.07 -1.99
C SER A 477 -8.20 -19.05 -0.98
N ARG A 478 -7.49 -19.24 0.14
CA ARG A 478 -7.89 -20.12 1.24
C ARG A 478 -9.26 -19.80 1.83
N ASN A 479 -9.70 -18.53 1.79
CA ASN A 479 -11.03 -18.14 2.28
C ASN A 479 -12.08 -18.12 1.17
N GLY A 480 -11.66 -18.08 -0.10
CA GLY A 480 -12.52 -18.18 -1.29
C GLY A 480 -12.86 -19.63 -1.66
N PHE A 481 -12.42 -20.12 -2.81
CA PHE A 481 -12.64 -21.49 -3.24
C PHE A 481 -11.60 -22.49 -2.73
N ASP A 482 -10.46 -22.01 -2.20
CA ASP A 482 -9.36 -22.86 -1.69
C ASP A 482 -8.96 -23.92 -2.71
N LEU A 483 -8.56 -23.44 -3.90
CA LEU A 483 -8.07 -24.28 -4.98
C LEU A 483 -6.58 -24.51 -4.79
N GLU A 484 -6.24 -25.58 -4.07
CA GLU A 484 -4.85 -25.92 -3.79
C GLU A 484 -4.03 -26.07 -5.08
N GLY A 485 -2.85 -25.46 -5.09
CA GLY A 485 -1.90 -25.50 -6.20
C GLY A 485 -2.07 -24.38 -7.25
N PHE A 486 -3.19 -23.64 -7.26
CA PHE A 486 -3.36 -22.45 -8.11
C PHE A 486 -2.68 -21.21 -7.49
N GLY A 487 -1.35 -21.28 -7.35
CA GLY A 487 -0.55 -20.12 -6.92
C GLY A 487 -0.54 -18.99 -7.96
N GLN A 488 -0.06 -17.81 -7.54
CA GLN A 488 0.03 -16.60 -8.37
C GLN A 488 0.56 -16.87 -9.79
N THR A 489 1.65 -17.62 -9.91
CA THR A 489 2.28 -17.91 -11.21
C THR A 489 1.36 -18.70 -12.15
N TYR A 490 0.59 -19.66 -11.64
CA TYR A 490 -0.32 -20.43 -12.50
C TYR A 490 -1.49 -19.57 -12.98
N ILE A 491 -2.05 -18.71 -12.11
CA ILE A 491 -3.11 -17.77 -12.50
C ILE A 491 -2.62 -16.82 -13.60
N GLU A 492 -1.43 -16.25 -13.45
CA GLU A 492 -0.82 -15.38 -14.46
C GLU A 492 -0.63 -16.11 -15.80
N VAL A 493 -0.08 -17.33 -15.77
CA VAL A 493 0.11 -18.16 -16.98
C VAL A 493 -1.20 -18.46 -17.69
N LEU A 494 -2.22 -18.85 -16.93
CA LEU A 494 -3.53 -19.19 -17.50
C LEU A 494 -4.24 -17.97 -18.08
N PHE A 495 -4.07 -16.83 -17.43
CA PHE A 495 -4.64 -15.56 -17.88
C PHE A 495 -3.95 -15.02 -19.14
N GLU A 496 -2.62 -15.04 -19.16
CA GLU A 496 -1.81 -14.67 -20.34
C GLU A 496 -2.08 -15.59 -21.53
N ALA A 497 -2.21 -16.91 -21.29
CA ALA A 497 -2.57 -17.88 -22.32
C ALA A 497 -4.04 -17.77 -22.78
N GLY A 498 -4.85 -16.93 -22.12
CA GLY A 498 -6.27 -16.76 -22.42
C GLY A 498 -7.13 -17.97 -22.08
N LEU A 499 -6.62 -18.92 -21.30
CA LEU A 499 -7.36 -20.10 -20.85
C LEU A 499 -8.33 -19.79 -19.71
N VAL A 500 -8.04 -18.75 -18.92
CA VAL A 500 -8.90 -18.29 -17.84
C VAL A 500 -9.05 -16.77 -17.94
N ARG A 501 -10.28 -16.28 -18.07
CA ARG A 501 -10.63 -14.85 -18.04
C ARG A 501 -11.56 -14.49 -16.90
N GLN A 502 -12.33 -15.47 -16.44
CA GLN A 502 -13.28 -15.37 -15.34
C GLN A 502 -13.24 -16.64 -14.47
N PRO A 503 -13.78 -16.61 -13.25
CA PRO A 503 -13.72 -17.76 -12.34
C PRO A 503 -14.33 -19.06 -12.90
N ALA A 504 -15.41 -18.96 -13.68
CA ALA A 504 -16.06 -20.13 -14.27
C ALA A 504 -15.13 -20.93 -15.20
N ASP A 505 -14.16 -20.27 -15.85
CA ASP A 505 -13.26 -20.92 -16.79
C ASP A 505 -12.32 -21.92 -16.10
N LEU A 506 -12.03 -21.72 -14.80
CA LEU A 506 -11.23 -22.65 -14.00
C LEU A 506 -11.84 -24.06 -13.98
N PHE A 507 -13.18 -24.15 -13.93
CA PHE A 507 -13.93 -25.41 -13.89
C PHE A 507 -14.10 -26.07 -15.26
N ARG A 508 -13.70 -25.37 -16.33
CA ARG A 508 -13.72 -25.83 -17.72
C ARG A 508 -12.32 -26.18 -18.23
N LEU A 509 -11.29 -26.07 -17.39
CA LEU A 509 -9.92 -26.40 -17.76
C LEU A 509 -9.80 -27.87 -18.13
N GLU A 510 -9.30 -28.12 -19.34
CA GLU A 510 -8.95 -29.47 -19.79
C GLU A 510 -7.45 -29.74 -19.59
N PHE A 511 -7.12 -31.00 -19.35
CA PHE A 511 -5.74 -31.44 -19.11
C PHE A 511 -4.77 -31.05 -20.22
N VAL A 512 -5.17 -31.20 -21.49
CA VAL A 512 -4.28 -30.98 -22.63
C VAL A 512 -3.94 -29.48 -22.81
N PRO A 513 -4.91 -28.55 -22.88
CA PRO A 513 -4.63 -27.10 -22.92
C PRO A 513 -3.86 -26.59 -21.70
N LEU A 514 -4.24 -27.03 -20.49
CA LEU A 514 -3.56 -26.65 -19.25
C LEU A 514 -2.09 -27.06 -19.27
N LYS A 515 -1.81 -28.31 -19.64
CA LYS A 515 -0.45 -28.81 -19.80
C LYS A 515 0.32 -28.03 -20.86
N ALA A 516 -0.32 -27.74 -22.00
CA ALA A 516 0.31 -26.97 -23.07
C ALA A 516 0.71 -25.57 -22.62
N ALA A 517 -0.15 -24.84 -21.88
CA ALA A 517 0.18 -23.51 -21.37
C ALA A 517 1.31 -23.53 -20.34
N ILE A 518 1.30 -24.49 -19.41
CA ILE A 518 2.37 -24.64 -18.40
C ILE A 518 3.70 -24.98 -19.08
N VAL A 519 3.69 -25.91 -20.05
CA VAL A 519 4.87 -26.28 -20.83
C VAL A 519 5.36 -25.11 -21.66
N ALA A 520 4.47 -24.39 -22.34
CA ALA A 520 4.80 -23.22 -23.16
C ALA A 520 5.43 -22.10 -22.32
N ARG A 521 4.88 -21.80 -21.13
CA ARG A 521 5.51 -20.85 -20.20
C ARG A 521 6.89 -21.34 -19.78
N ARG A 522 7.02 -22.62 -19.42
CA ARG A 522 8.31 -23.19 -19.03
C ARG A 522 9.33 -23.13 -20.17
N GLU A 523 8.89 -23.37 -21.39
CA GLU A 523 9.71 -23.28 -22.60
C GLU A 523 10.09 -21.85 -22.94
N ALA A 524 9.16 -20.90 -22.81
CA ALA A 524 9.40 -19.47 -22.93
C ALA A 524 10.41 -19.00 -21.89
N LEU A 525 10.22 -19.33 -20.61
CA LEU A 525 11.19 -19.08 -19.55
C LEU A 525 12.54 -19.76 -19.84
N SER A 526 12.53 -20.96 -20.42
CA SER A 526 13.76 -21.66 -20.83
C SER A 526 14.40 -21.05 -22.07
N ALA A 527 13.63 -20.40 -22.93
CA ALA A 527 14.10 -19.70 -24.14
C ALA A 527 14.64 -18.32 -23.77
N GLU A 528 13.97 -17.61 -22.87
CA GLU A 528 14.46 -16.39 -22.21
C GLU A 528 15.80 -16.68 -21.53
N ARG A 529 15.88 -17.72 -20.70
CA ARG A 529 17.14 -18.20 -20.10
C ARG A 529 18.20 -18.53 -21.14
N ARG A 530 17.85 -19.22 -22.24
CA ARG A 530 18.81 -19.52 -23.33
C ARG A 530 19.29 -18.26 -24.05
N ALA A 531 18.40 -17.31 -24.29
CA ALA A 531 18.72 -16.02 -24.91
C ALA A 531 19.53 -15.12 -23.97
N GLU A 532 19.35 -15.27 -22.67
CA GLU A 532 20.06 -14.56 -21.60
C GLU A 532 21.39 -15.23 -21.21
N GLY A 533 21.77 -16.34 -21.86
CA GLY A 533 23.04 -17.03 -21.62
C GLY A 533 23.08 -17.90 -20.36
N THR A 534 21.95 -18.06 -19.68
CA THR A 534 21.78 -18.89 -18.49
C THR A 534 21.98 -20.38 -18.80
N PRO A 535 22.83 -21.12 -18.07
CA PRO A 535 22.86 -22.57 -18.19
C PRO A 535 21.52 -23.17 -17.72
N ALA A 536 20.95 -24.07 -18.53
CA ALA A 536 19.72 -24.77 -18.16
C ALA A 536 19.91 -25.50 -16.81
N PRO A 537 18.95 -25.43 -15.88
CA PRO A 537 19.05 -26.13 -14.60
C PRO A 537 19.33 -27.62 -14.84
N LYS A 538 20.23 -28.22 -14.05
CA LYS A 538 20.57 -29.65 -14.14
C LYS A 538 19.27 -30.46 -14.22
N LYS A 539 19.09 -31.23 -15.31
CA LYS A 539 17.92 -32.08 -15.50
C LYS A 539 17.76 -32.98 -14.26
N PRO A 540 16.59 -32.98 -13.58
CA PRO A 540 16.34 -33.94 -12.53
C PRO A 540 16.45 -35.35 -13.11
N THR A 541 17.02 -36.27 -12.33
CA THR A 541 17.34 -37.66 -12.70
C THR A 541 16.12 -38.59 -12.85
N LYS A 542 14.89 -38.06 -12.77
CA LYS A 542 13.64 -38.84 -12.89
C LYS A 542 12.87 -38.51 -14.16
N LYS A 543 12.07 -39.48 -14.63
CA LYS A 543 11.14 -39.36 -15.78
C LYS A 543 10.16 -38.18 -15.56
N LYS A 544 10.51 -37.03 -16.12
CA LYS A 544 9.87 -35.72 -15.91
C LYS A 544 8.39 -35.63 -16.36
N GLY A 545 7.94 -36.50 -17.26
CA GLY A 545 6.57 -36.45 -17.80
C GLY A 545 5.49 -36.98 -16.86
N GLU A 546 5.77 -38.05 -16.11
CA GLU A 546 4.76 -38.70 -15.26
C GLU A 546 4.47 -37.90 -13.97
N GLU A 547 5.49 -37.27 -13.37
CA GLU A 547 5.33 -36.42 -12.19
C GLU A 547 4.65 -35.07 -12.52
N GLU A 548 4.93 -34.49 -13.70
CA GLU A 548 4.28 -33.26 -14.19
C GLU A 548 2.80 -33.52 -14.53
N ASP A 549 2.51 -34.62 -15.21
CA ASP A 549 1.13 -35.02 -15.50
C ASP A 549 0.35 -35.29 -14.22
N LYS A 550 0.99 -35.86 -13.19
CA LYS A 550 0.37 -36.05 -11.88
C LYS A 550 0.09 -34.72 -11.18
N ALA A 551 1.03 -33.76 -11.20
CA ALA A 551 0.81 -32.45 -10.60
C ALA A 551 -0.34 -31.69 -11.29
N ILE A 552 -0.42 -31.73 -12.62
CA ILE A 552 -1.50 -31.10 -13.38
C ILE A 552 -2.84 -31.79 -13.10
N LYS A 553 -2.86 -33.13 -13.01
CA LYS A 553 -4.06 -33.87 -12.60
C LYS A 553 -4.51 -33.50 -11.18
N ASN A 554 -3.58 -33.26 -10.26
CA ASN A 554 -3.91 -32.81 -8.91
C ASN A 554 -4.52 -31.39 -8.92
N LEU A 555 -4.04 -30.49 -9.79
CA LEU A 555 -4.67 -29.17 -9.97
C LEU A 555 -6.11 -29.31 -10.48
N LEU A 556 -6.35 -30.14 -11.50
CA LEU A 556 -7.71 -30.36 -12.00
C LEU A 556 -8.59 -31.04 -10.95
N ALA A 557 -8.03 -31.95 -10.16
CA ALA A 557 -8.75 -32.58 -9.05
C ALA A 557 -9.14 -31.56 -7.96
N SER A 558 -8.26 -30.61 -7.60
CA SER A 558 -8.59 -29.59 -6.59
C SER A 558 -9.71 -28.65 -7.05
N VAL A 559 -9.82 -28.39 -8.36
CA VAL A 559 -10.99 -27.70 -8.94
C VAL A 559 -12.25 -28.54 -8.84
N GLU A 560 -12.17 -29.82 -9.22
CA GLU A 560 -13.30 -30.74 -9.21
C GLU A 560 -13.85 -30.97 -7.79
N ASP A 561 -12.98 -31.07 -6.79
CA ASP A 561 -13.32 -31.21 -5.36
C ASP A 561 -14.09 -29.98 -4.81
N ARG A 562 -14.11 -28.88 -5.56
CA ARG A 562 -14.76 -27.62 -5.20
C ARG A 562 -15.97 -27.29 -6.08
N ARG A 563 -16.54 -28.28 -6.78
CA ARG A 563 -17.84 -28.15 -7.46
C ARG A 563 -19.02 -28.01 -6.50
N SER A 564 -18.86 -28.36 -5.24
CA SER A 564 -19.82 -28.02 -4.19
C SER A 564 -19.12 -27.31 -3.04
N LEU A 565 -19.67 -26.18 -2.58
CA LEU A 565 -19.09 -25.41 -1.48
C LEU A 565 -20.12 -24.61 -0.69
N PRO A 566 -19.81 -24.26 0.58
CA PRO A 566 -20.66 -23.38 1.38
C PRO A 566 -20.89 -22.00 0.76
N LEU A 567 -22.12 -21.48 0.85
CA LEU A 567 -22.51 -20.18 0.29
C LEU A 567 -21.62 -19.01 0.75
N ASN A 568 -21.17 -18.99 2.01
CA ASN A 568 -20.32 -17.92 2.53
C ASN A 568 -18.97 -17.83 1.80
N ARG A 569 -18.43 -18.97 1.38
CA ARG A 569 -17.16 -19.05 0.63
C ARG A 569 -17.34 -18.59 -0.80
N PHE A 570 -18.45 -19.01 -1.42
CA PHE A 570 -18.85 -18.54 -2.74
C PHE A 570 -18.96 -17.01 -2.77
N LEU A 571 -19.70 -16.43 -1.82
CA LEU A 571 -19.91 -14.98 -1.72
C LEU A 571 -18.61 -14.21 -1.48
N PHE A 572 -17.80 -14.68 -0.54
CA PHE A 572 -16.50 -14.07 -0.27
C PHE A 572 -15.62 -14.08 -1.53
N ALA A 573 -15.58 -15.18 -2.27
CA ALA A 573 -14.76 -15.35 -3.46
C ALA A 573 -15.14 -14.43 -4.63
N LEU A 574 -16.40 -13.96 -4.70
CA LEU A 574 -16.81 -12.99 -5.73
C LEU A 574 -16.13 -11.62 -5.54
N GLY A 575 -15.68 -11.31 -4.32
CA GLY A 575 -15.02 -10.04 -4.00
C GLY A 575 -15.93 -8.83 -4.20
N ILE A 576 -17.23 -8.98 -3.90
CA ILE A 576 -18.20 -7.88 -3.97
C ILE A 576 -17.80 -6.82 -2.93
N PRO A 577 -17.78 -5.52 -3.29
CA PRO A 577 -17.53 -4.43 -2.33
C PRO A 577 -18.39 -4.58 -1.07
N GLU A 578 -17.82 -4.29 0.10
CA GLU A 578 -18.49 -4.38 1.42
C GLU A 578 -18.95 -5.79 1.85
N ILE A 579 -18.74 -6.82 1.03
CA ILE A 579 -19.05 -8.22 1.34
C ILE A 579 -17.77 -8.96 1.77
N GLY A 580 -17.33 -8.68 2.99
CA GLY A 580 -16.24 -9.40 3.66
C GLY A 580 -16.67 -10.77 4.20
N GLU A 581 -15.75 -11.46 4.88
CA GLU A 581 -15.99 -12.80 5.42
C GLU A 581 -17.16 -12.85 6.43
N SER A 582 -17.28 -11.82 7.29
CA SER A 582 -18.37 -11.70 8.26
C SER A 582 -19.72 -11.54 7.58
N THR A 583 -19.82 -10.61 6.64
CA THR A 583 -21.04 -10.33 5.88
C THR A 583 -21.46 -11.53 5.04
N ALA A 584 -20.50 -12.20 4.39
CA ALA A 584 -20.75 -13.43 3.64
C ALA A 584 -21.28 -14.56 4.52
N LYS A 585 -20.78 -14.71 5.76
CA LYS A 585 -21.33 -15.66 6.75
C LYS A 585 -22.74 -15.27 7.17
N ALA A 586 -23.01 -13.99 7.42
CA ALA A 586 -24.34 -13.50 7.80
C ALA A 586 -25.37 -13.81 6.70
N LEU A 587 -25.03 -13.52 5.44
CA LEU A 587 -25.86 -13.85 4.28
C LEU A 587 -26.09 -15.37 4.16
N ALA A 588 -25.04 -16.18 4.36
CA ALA A 588 -25.15 -17.64 4.27
C ALA A 588 -25.94 -18.30 5.41
N LYS A 589 -26.18 -17.61 6.54
CA LYS A 589 -27.11 -18.08 7.57
C LYS A 589 -28.57 -17.90 7.15
N ARG A 590 -28.85 -16.93 6.27
CA ARG A 590 -30.20 -16.50 5.89
C ARG A 590 -30.67 -17.12 4.59
N PHE A 591 -29.75 -17.32 3.66
CA PHE A 591 -30.05 -17.89 2.35
C PHE A 591 -29.46 -19.31 2.25
N PRO A 592 -30.24 -20.28 1.76
CA PRO A 592 -29.77 -21.66 1.65
C PRO A 592 -28.72 -21.82 0.53
N ASP A 593 -28.80 -21.02 -0.53
CA ASP A 593 -27.95 -21.09 -1.70
C ASP A 593 -27.88 -19.73 -2.44
N MET A 594 -27.01 -19.66 -3.45
CA MET A 594 -26.80 -18.47 -4.26
C MET A 594 -28.03 -18.07 -5.09
N PRO A 595 -28.76 -18.99 -5.75
CA PRO A 595 -30.01 -18.64 -6.44
C PRO A 595 -31.07 -17.99 -5.53
N ALA A 596 -31.24 -18.48 -4.30
CA ALA A 596 -32.15 -17.88 -3.32
C ALA A 596 -31.69 -16.47 -2.93
N LEU A 597 -30.39 -16.28 -2.70
CA LEU A 597 -29.82 -14.95 -2.45
C LEU A 597 -30.07 -14.00 -3.62
N MET A 598 -29.79 -14.41 -4.86
CA MET A 598 -30.00 -13.58 -6.05
C MET A 598 -31.46 -13.16 -6.21
N THR A 599 -32.40 -14.06 -5.91
CA THR A 599 -33.83 -13.76 -5.90
C THR A 599 -34.18 -12.73 -4.82
N GLY A 600 -33.62 -12.89 -3.61
CA GLY A 600 -33.79 -11.93 -2.52
C GLY A 600 -33.22 -10.56 -2.85
N VAL A 601 -32.03 -10.49 -3.46
CA VAL A 601 -31.41 -9.23 -3.90
C VAL A 601 -32.23 -8.57 -5.00
N ALA A 602 -32.77 -9.33 -5.96
CA ALA A 602 -33.65 -8.79 -7.00
C ALA A 602 -34.95 -8.21 -6.42
N ALA A 603 -35.54 -8.87 -5.42
CA ALA A 603 -36.70 -8.34 -4.71
C ALA A 603 -36.34 -7.06 -3.92
N ALA A 604 -35.20 -7.05 -3.22
CA ALA A 604 -34.70 -5.88 -2.50
C ALA A 604 -34.41 -4.70 -3.44
N ALA A 605 -33.91 -4.96 -4.65
CA ALA A 605 -33.68 -3.94 -5.69
C ALA A 605 -35.00 -3.30 -6.15
N GLY A 606 -36.06 -4.08 -6.31
CA GLY A 606 -37.40 -3.57 -6.64
C GLY A 606 -38.03 -2.74 -5.52
N ASP A 607 -37.61 -2.98 -4.28
CA ASP A 607 -38.09 -2.33 -3.05
C ASP A 607 -37.12 -1.24 -2.53
N GLN A 608 -36.14 -0.81 -3.32
CA GLN A 608 -35.25 0.28 -2.92
C GLN A 608 -36.02 1.59 -2.70
N ALA A 609 -35.48 2.43 -1.83
CA ALA A 609 -36.00 3.78 -1.65
C ALA A 609 -35.89 4.59 -2.95
N GLY A 610 -36.94 5.35 -3.29
CA GLY A 610 -36.91 6.26 -4.42
C GLY A 610 -36.18 7.58 -4.13
N ALA A 611 -35.99 8.39 -5.17
CA ALA A 611 -35.23 9.63 -5.14
C ALA A 611 -35.74 10.63 -4.06
N ASP A 612 -37.05 10.80 -3.91
CA ASP A 612 -37.61 11.75 -2.95
C ASP A 612 -37.40 11.28 -1.49
N TRP A 613 -37.39 9.97 -1.24
CA TRP A 613 -37.06 9.43 0.09
C TRP A 613 -35.58 9.64 0.43
N ILE A 614 -34.69 9.38 -0.54
CA ILE A 614 -33.24 9.58 -0.38
C ILE A 614 -32.95 11.06 -0.15
N GLU A 615 -33.54 11.94 -0.95
CA GLU A 615 -33.39 13.40 -0.82
C GLU A 615 -33.84 13.89 0.56
N LEU A 616 -35.03 13.48 1.00
CA LEU A 616 -35.54 13.84 2.33
C LEU A 616 -34.64 13.33 3.45
N SER A 617 -34.06 12.14 3.31
CA SER A 617 -33.14 11.54 4.28
C SER A 617 -31.77 12.23 4.30
N ALA A 618 -31.43 12.98 3.26
CA ALA A 618 -30.18 13.75 3.15
C ALA A 618 -30.31 15.19 3.66
N VAL A 619 -31.53 15.66 3.96
CA VAL A 619 -31.74 17.02 4.48
C VAL A 619 -31.05 17.18 5.83
N SER A 620 -30.20 18.20 5.93
CA SER A 620 -29.45 18.49 7.15
C SER A 620 -30.38 18.61 8.37
N ARG A 621 -29.98 17.99 9.48
CA ARG A 621 -30.70 17.98 10.77
C ARG A 621 -32.05 17.23 10.75
N ILE A 622 -32.41 16.58 9.65
CA ILE A 622 -33.58 15.69 9.55
C ILE A 622 -33.10 14.24 9.66
N GLY A 623 -33.02 13.73 10.89
CA GLY A 623 -32.70 12.33 11.14
C GLY A 623 -33.89 11.39 10.91
N PRO A 624 -33.67 10.06 10.92
CA PRO A 624 -34.70 9.05 10.64
C PRO A 624 -35.97 9.23 11.48
N THR A 625 -35.83 9.46 12.79
CA THR A 625 -36.98 9.69 13.70
C THR A 625 -37.81 10.92 13.31
N THR A 626 -37.16 12.01 12.90
CA THR A 626 -37.85 13.23 12.48
C THR A 626 -38.53 13.04 11.14
N ARG A 627 -37.84 12.40 10.18
CA ARG A 627 -38.38 12.04 8.88
C ARG A 627 -39.63 11.17 9.02
N ASP A 628 -39.54 10.08 9.79
CA ASP A 628 -40.64 9.12 9.92
C ASP A 628 -41.87 9.78 10.56
N ARG A 629 -41.65 10.61 11.59
CA ARG A 629 -42.70 11.45 12.19
C ARG A 629 -43.32 12.43 11.19
N LEU A 630 -42.50 13.10 10.35
CA LEU A 630 -42.99 14.02 9.33
C LEU A 630 -43.91 13.33 8.32
N LEU A 631 -43.58 12.08 7.97
CA LEU A 631 -44.37 11.29 7.05
C LEU A 631 -45.63 10.67 7.69
N GLU A 632 -45.60 10.35 8.99
CA GLU A 632 -46.74 9.80 9.73
C GLU A 632 -47.74 10.87 10.19
N LEU A 633 -47.24 12.03 10.62
CA LEU A 633 -48.03 13.06 11.30
C LEU A 633 -48.17 14.35 10.48
N GLY A 634 -47.47 14.45 9.34
CA GLY A 634 -47.51 15.60 8.44
C GLY A 634 -46.65 16.79 8.88
N TYR A 635 -46.37 17.68 7.91
CA TYR A 635 -45.57 18.90 8.14
C TYR A 635 -46.41 20.00 8.83
N PRO A 636 -45.93 20.60 9.94
CA PRO A 636 -46.63 21.70 10.58
C PRO A 636 -46.44 23.01 9.79
N ARG A 637 -47.47 23.51 9.10
CA ARG A 637 -47.43 24.84 8.45
C ARG A 637 -47.35 25.96 9.49
N ALA A 638 -46.62 27.04 9.18
CA ALA A 638 -46.40 28.14 10.12
C ALA A 638 -47.63 29.02 10.40
N SER A 639 -48.71 28.89 9.63
CA SER A 639 -49.92 29.69 9.81
C SER A 639 -50.85 29.09 10.89
N GLY A 640 -50.56 29.38 12.16
CA GLY A 640 -51.47 29.14 13.30
C GLY A 640 -50.85 29.01 14.70
N GLU A 641 -50.13 30.06 15.15
CA GLU A 641 -49.81 30.51 16.55
C GLU A 641 -49.13 29.57 17.60
N PRO A 642 -48.47 30.11 18.66
CA PRO A 642 -47.67 31.33 18.82
C PRO A 642 -46.23 31.05 19.32
N GLU A 643 -45.41 32.10 19.41
CA GLU A 643 -44.00 32.09 19.83
C GLU A 643 -43.79 31.54 21.25
N ALA A 644 -42.67 30.84 21.43
CA ALA A 644 -42.27 30.21 22.69
C ALA A 644 -41.95 31.27 23.75
N GLY A 645 -42.80 31.35 24.79
CA GLY A 645 -42.45 31.93 26.07
C GLY A 645 -41.74 30.90 26.95
N GLU A 646 -40.74 31.37 27.68
CA GLU A 646 -39.95 30.62 28.66
C GLU A 646 -40.81 30.21 29.88
N ASP A 647 -40.52 29.02 30.39
CA ASP A 647 -40.95 28.40 31.66
C ASP A 647 -42.33 27.69 31.80
N GLU A 648 -42.25 26.61 32.59
CA GLU A 648 -43.28 25.81 33.28
C GLU A 648 -43.72 24.43 32.72
N GLU A 649 -43.52 23.43 33.58
CA GLU A 649 -43.98 22.05 33.56
C GLU A 649 -45.52 21.97 33.69
N ALA A 650 -46.21 21.23 32.81
CA ALA A 650 -47.45 20.50 33.12
C ALA A 650 -47.95 19.64 31.94
N GLU A 651 -48.63 18.56 32.30
CA GLU A 651 -49.09 17.40 31.53
C GLU A 651 -50.23 17.63 30.49
N ILE A 652 -50.12 16.89 29.37
CA ILE A 652 -51.16 16.07 28.69
C ILE A 652 -52.33 16.74 27.87
N GLN A 653 -52.34 16.41 26.55
CA GLN A 653 -53.43 16.30 25.50
C GLN A 653 -53.71 17.45 24.48
N PRO A 654 -54.17 17.18 23.22
CA PRO A 654 -54.09 15.98 22.37
C PRO A 654 -53.66 16.21 20.87
N GLN A 655 -53.10 15.14 20.26
CA GLN A 655 -53.18 14.72 18.83
C GLN A 655 -52.43 15.49 17.71
N GLY A 656 -51.26 14.96 17.35
CA GLY A 656 -51.02 14.55 15.95
C GLY A 656 -50.07 15.38 15.07
N ARG A 657 -49.34 16.37 15.59
CA ARG A 657 -48.40 17.17 14.78
C ARG A 657 -46.95 17.04 15.23
N VAL A 658 -46.03 16.96 14.27
CA VAL A 658 -44.58 16.95 14.53
C VAL A 658 -44.14 18.30 15.07
N ARG A 659 -43.40 18.33 16.19
CA ARG A 659 -42.71 19.54 16.66
C ARG A 659 -41.31 19.60 16.02
N LEU A 660 -41.11 20.52 15.08
CA LEU A 660 -39.80 20.80 14.49
C LEU A 660 -39.09 21.90 15.27
N SER A 661 -37.80 21.73 15.58
CA SER A 661 -36.97 22.82 16.08
C SER A 661 -36.76 23.91 15.00
N ALA A 662 -36.47 25.14 15.42
CA ALA A 662 -36.20 26.23 14.48
C ALA A 662 -35.12 25.89 13.43
N PRO A 663 -33.99 25.23 13.78
CA PRO A 663 -32.99 24.82 12.78
C PRO A 663 -33.48 23.73 11.81
N GLN A 664 -34.35 22.82 12.25
CA GLN A 664 -34.93 21.78 11.38
C GLN A 664 -35.90 22.39 10.37
N ARG A 665 -36.74 23.34 10.82
CA ARG A 665 -37.62 24.09 9.92
C ARG A 665 -36.82 24.91 8.91
N ALA A 666 -35.78 25.62 9.37
CA ALA A 666 -34.89 26.38 8.50
C ALA A 666 -34.17 25.49 7.46
N SER A 667 -33.77 24.27 7.85
CA SER A 667 -33.12 23.32 6.93
C SER A 667 -34.09 22.82 5.85
N LEU A 668 -35.34 22.49 6.22
CA LEU A 668 -36.37 22.08 5.27
C LEU A 668 -36.76 23.21 4.32
N LEU A 669 -36.96 24.43 4.83
CA LEU A 669 -37.27 25.61 4.00
C LEU A 669 -36.10 26.00 3.11
N GLY A 670 -34.87 25.95 3.62
CA GLY A 670 -33.67 26.22 2.83
C GLY A 670 -33.46 25.21 1.70
N HIS A 671 -33.87 23.95 1.90
CA HIS A 671 -33.73 22.89 0.89
C HIS A 671 -34.86 22.91 -0.15
N TYR A 672 -36.12 23.01 0.28
CA TYR A 672 -37.30 22.88 -0.59
C TYR A 672 -37.95 24.21 -0.99
N GLY A 673 -37.52 25.34 -0.41
CA GLY A 673 -38.00 26.68 -0.72
C GLY A 673 -39.18 27.14 0.14
N ASP A 674 -40.30 26.42 0.09
CA ASP A 674 -41.54 26.82 0.79
C ASP A 674 -42.31 25.64 1.43
N ASP A 675 -43.30 25.97 2.27
CA ASP A 675 -44.11 25.00 3.01
C ASP A 675 -44.90 24.05 2.09
N ASP A 676 -45.32 24.50 0.90
CA ASP A 676 -46.10 23.68 -0.04
C ASP A 676 -45.20 22.67 -0.78
N ALA A 677 -44.00 23.10 -1.16
CA ALA A 677 -42.96 22.25 -1.73
C ALA A 677 -42.52 21.15 -0.75
N ILE A 678 -42.39 21.48 0.55
CA ILE A 678 -42.08 20.50 1.60
C ILE A 678 -43.19 19.45 1.70
N VAL A 679 -44.46 19.86 1.74
CA VAL A 679 -45.60 18.93 1.82
C VAL A 679 -45.66 18.03 0.59
N ALA A 680 -45.45 18.58 -0.61
CA ALA A 680 -45.40 17.82 -1.85
C ALA A 680 -44.23 16.81 -1.86
N ALA A 681 -43.05 17.21 -1.38
CA ALA A 681 -41.88 16.34 -1.26
C ALA A 681 -42.12 15.20 -0.25
N LEU A 682 -42.72 15.49 0.90
CA LEU A 682 -43.09 14.46 1.89
C LEU A 682 -44.09 13.45 1.33
N ALA A 683 -45.08 13.90 0.54
CA ALA A 683 -46.04 13.00 -0.09
C ALA A 683 -45.34 12.03 -1.07
N ARG A 684 -44.47 12.55 -1.95
CA ARG A 684 -43.69 11.70 -2.88
C ARG A 684 -42.72 10.77 -2.15
N ALA A 685 -42.04 11.27 -1.11
CA ALA A 685 -41.16 10.46 -0.27
C ALA A 685 -41.92 9.34 0.48
N ALA A 686 -43.18 9.58 0.87
CA ALA A 686 -44.01 8.56 1.50
C ALA A 686 -44.39 7.40 0.55
N GLU A 687 -44.52 7.68 -0.75
CA GLU A 687 -44.77 6.66 -1.78
C GLU A 687 -43.49 5.90 -2.17
N GLN A 688 -42.33 6.49 -1.91
CA GLN A 688 -41.00 5.99 -2.30
C GLN A 688 -40.22 5.38 -1.12
N ARG A 689 -40.91 4.96 -0.06
CA ARG A 689 -40.30 4.28 1.09
C ARG A 689 -39.64 2.98 0.64
N PRO A 690 -38.52 2.58 1.25
CA PRO A 690 -37.97 1.25 1.01
C PRO A 690 -39.00 0.21 1.44
N GLY A 691 -39.24 -0.79 0.60
CA GLY A 691 -40.18 -1.88 0.85
C GLY A 691 -39.64 -2.94 1.82
N ASP A 692 -40.47 -3.92 2.13
CA ASP A 692 -40.16 -4.95 3.13
C ASP A 692 -39.03 -5.87 2.65
N ALA A 693 -38.91 -6.11 1.34
CA ALA A 693 -37.82 -6.94 0.81
C ALA A 693 -36.45 -6.27 1.00
N TYR A 694 -36.37 -4.94 0.81
CA TYR A 694 -35.15 -4.19 1.07
C TYR A 694 -34.81 -4.16 2.57
N ARG A 695 -35.79 -3.80 3.41
CA ARG A 695 -35.62 -3.75 4.88
C ARG A 695 -35.20 -5.09 5.48
N HIS A 696 -35.66 -6.21 4.89
CA HIS A 696 -35.24 -7.54 5.32
C HIS A 696 -33.72 -7.73 5.32
N PHE A 697 -33.01 -7.15 4.34
CA PHE A 697 -31.55 -7.15 4.32
C PHE A 697 -30.97 -5.98 5.11
N ALA A 698 -31.48 -4.77 4.89
CA ALA A 698 -30.89 -3.53 5.37
C ALA A 698 -30.97 -3.35 6.89
N ASP A 699 -32.01 -3.89 7.55
CA ASP A 699 -32.20 -3.73 9.01
C ASP A 699 -31.45 -4.80 9.83
N ASP A 700 -30.74 -5.71 9.17
CA ASP A 700 -29.92 -6.72 9.83
C ASP A 700 -28.61 -6.12 10.37
N GLY A 701 -28.28 -6.42 11.64
CA GLY A 701 -27.09 -5.87 12.29
C GLY A 701 -25.75 -6.40 11.76
N GLU A 702 -25.73 -7.54 11.06
CA GLU A 702 -24.53 -8.13 10.44
C GLU A 702 -24.43 -7.84 8.92
N ILE A 703 -25.53 -7.47 8.24
CA ILE A 703 -25.56 -7.10 6.81
C ILE A 703 -25.64 -5.58 6.64
N GLY A 704 -26.71 -4.95 7.10
CA GLY A 704 -26.91 -3.51 7.01
C GLY A 704 -27.23 -2.98 5.61
N PRO A 705 -27.59 -1.69 5.49
CA PRO A 705 -27.98 -1.07 4.22
C PRO A 705 -26.82 -0.97 3.23
N VAL A 706 -25.59 -0.71 3.72
CA VAL A 706 -24.41 -0.54 2.87
C VAL A 706 -24.06 -1.83 2.10
N ALA A 707 -24.08 -2.98 2.77
CA ALA A 707 -23.86 -4.27 2.10
C ALA A 707 -25.03 -4.62 1.16
N THR A 708 -26.27 -4.28 1.55
CA THR A 708 -27.46 -4.49 0.74
C THR A 708 -27.38 -3.73 -0.59
N ASP A 709 -27.07 -2.44 -0.54
CA ASP A 709 -26.91 -1.60 -1.72
C ASP A 709 -25.72 -2.08 -2.59
N SER A 710 -24.64 -2.55 -1.97
CA SER A 710 -23.49 -3.12 -2.70
C SER A 710 -23.84 -4.39 -3.46
N LEU A 711 -24.66 -5.28 -2.88
CA LEU A 711 -25.19 -6.46 -3.56
C LEU A 711 -26.10 -6.08 -4.74
N ILE A 712 -27.02 -5.14 -4.52
CA ILE A 712 -27.93 -4.67 -5.57
C ILE A 712 -27.13 -4.04 -6.72
N ALA A 713 -26.18 -3.16 -6.41
CA ALA A 713 -25.33 -2.51 -7.40
C ALA A 713 -24.49 -3.52 -8.18
N PHE A 714 -23.99 -4.57 -7.53
CA PHE A 714 -23.24 -5.65 -8.17
C PHE A 714 -24.11 -6.41 -9.19
N PHE A 715 -25.33 -6.83 -8.81
CA PHE A 715 -26.24 -7.59 -9.68
C PHE A 715 -26.99 -6.73 -10.70
N ALA A 716 -27.05 -5.41 -10.51
CA ALA A 716 -27.56 -4.47 -11.51
C ALA A 716 -26.66 -4.40 -12.77
N GLU A 717 -25.40 -4.81 -12.67
CA GLU A 717 -24.46 -4.89 -13.79
C GLU A 717 -24.63 -6.23 -14.54
N PRO A 718 -25.11 -6.23 -15.81
CA PRO A 718 -25.46 -7.48 -16.53
C PRO A 718 -24.30 -8.47 -16.65
N HIS A 719 -23.06 -7.97 -16.74
CA HIS A 719 -21.88 -8.81 -16.86
C HIS A 719 -21.52 -9.55 -15.55
N ASN A 720 -21.84 -8.97 -14.39
CA ASN A 720 -21.63 -9.62 -13.10
C ASN A 720 -22.65 -10.74 -12.89
N ASP A 721 -23.93 -10.48 -13.18
CA ASP A 721 -24.98 -11.52 -13.17
C ASP A 721 -24.62 -12.66 -14.14
N ALA A 722 -24.18 -12.33 -15.37
CA ALA A 722 -23.74 -13.33 -16.34
C ALA A 722 -22.53 -14.15 -15.84
N ALA A 723 -21.52 -13.52 -15.24
CA ALA A 723 -20.35 -14.21 -14.69
C ALA A 723 -20.72 -15.13 -13.52
N VAL A 724 -21.62 -14.69 -12.62
CA VAL A 724 -22.11 -15.51 -11.52
C VAL A 724 -22.92 -16.70 -12.05
N ARG A 725 -23.81 -16.50 -13.03
CA ARG A 725 -24.55 -17.60 -13.66
C ARG A 725 -23.65 -18.57 -14.40
N ALA A 726 -22.61 -18.07 -15.07
CA ALA A 726 -21.62 -18.92 -15.72
C ALA A 726 -20.86 -19.79 -14.71
N LEU A 727 -20.60 -19.27 -13.51
CA LEU A 727 -19.99 -20.04 -12.42
C LEU A 727 -20.99 -21.04 -11.80
N LEU A 728 -22.24 -20.64 -11.57
CA LEU A 728 -23.30 -21.53 -11.06
C LEU A 728 -23.69 -22.65 -12.02
N ALA A 729 -23.34 -22.54 -13.31
CA ALA A 729 -23.45 -23.65 -14.26
C ALA A 729 -22.43 -24.77 -13.96
N GLU A 730 -21.31 -24.43 -13.31
CA GLU A 730 -20.21 -25.35 -13.04
C GLU A 730 -20.18 -25.87 -11.59
N VAL A 731 -20.74 -25.08 -10.66
CA VAL A 731 -20.69 -25.35 -9.21
C VAL A 731 -22.04 -25.19 -8.53
N LYS A 732 -22.20 -25.83 -7.38
CA LYS A 732 -23.37 -25.74 -6.51
C LYS A 732 -22.97 -25.10 -5.18
N THR A 733 -23.81 -24.21 -4.67
CA THR A 733 -23.66 -23.66 -3.32
C THR A 733 -24.56 -24.40 -2.35
N GLU A 734 -24.02 -24.77 -1.20
CA GLU A 734 -24.74 -25.44 -0.13
C GLU A 734 -24.89 -24.54 1.10
N PRO A 735 -25.88 -24.83 1.98
CA PRO A 735 -26.01 -24.13 3.25
C PRO A 735 -24.71 -24.22 4.06
N MET A 736 -24.35 -23.13 4.73
CA MET A 736 -23.21 -23.15 5.63
C MET A 736 -23.47 -24.17 6.76
N ALA A 737 -22.67 -25.23 6.82
CA ALA A 737 -22.76 -26.21 7.89
C ALA A 737 -22.62 -25.51 9.25
N ALA A 738 -23.55 -25.77 10.17
CA ALA A 738 -23.37 -25.38 11.56
C ALA A 738 -22.04 -25.99 12.04
N PRO A 739 -21.17 -25.23 12.74
CA PRO A 739 -19.91 -25.76 13.21
C PRO A 739 -20.16 -27.07 13.96
N ALA A 740 -19.50 -28.14 13.54
CA ALA A 740 -19.58 -29.42 14.23
C ALA A 740 -19.19 -29.16 15.68
N SER A 741 -20.12 -29.40 16.61
CA SER A 741 -19.86 -29.17 18.03
C SER A 741 -18.78 -30.14 18.49
N ALA A 742 -17.53 -29.70 18.54
CA ALA A 742 -16.54 -30.30 19.41
C ALA A 742 -17.00 -29.99 20.85
N THR A 743 -17.70 -30.95 21.46
CA THR A 743 -18.49 -30.80 22.68
C THR A 743 -17.69 -30.52 23.96
N ALA A 744 -16.35 -30.46 23.90
CA ALA A 744 -15.51 -30.35 25.10
C ALA A 744 -15.43 -28.92 25.66
N PHE A 745 -15.46 -27.89 24.79
CA PHE A 745 -15.25 -26.49 25.18
C PHE A 745 -16.39 -25.55 24.77
N ALA A 746 -17.44 -26.08 24.14
CA ALA A 746 -18.62 -25.35 23.71
C ALA A 746 -19.22 -24.51 24.86
N GLY A 747 -19.24 -23.18 24.69
CA GLY A 747 -19.84 -22.24 25.64
C GLY A 747 -18.97 -21.85 26.83
N LYS A 748 -17.78 -22.44 27.00
CA LYS A 748 -16.83 -22.07 28.06
C LYS A 748 -16.06 -20.80 27.71
N THR A 749 -15.77 -19.96 28.69
CA THR A 749 -14.95 -18.75 28.55
C THR A 749 -13.50 -19.04 28.96
N VAL A 750 -12.56 -18.89 28.03
CA VAL A 750 -11.13 -19.17 28.23
C VAL A 750 -10.31 -17.88 28.15
N VAL A 751 -9.34 -17.69 29.05
CA VAL A 751 -8.41 -16.55 29.03
C VAL A 751 -6.96 -17.04 28.95
N PHE A 752 -6.20 -16.52 28.00
CA PHE A 752 -4.76 -16.78 27.87
C PHE A 752 -3.96 -15.63 28.50
N THR A 753 -3.02 -15.96 29.38
CA THR A 753 -2.19 -14.98 30.10
C THR A 753 -0.74 -15.46 30.25
N GLY A 754 0.20 -14.53 30.38
CA GLY A 754 1.64 -14.83 30.32
C GLY A 754 2.17 -15.02 28.90
N SER A 755 3.47 -15.29 28.79
CA SER A 755 4.14 -15.66 27.54
C SER A 755 3.82 -17.13 27.23
N LEU A 756 3.36 -17.40 26.01
CA LEU A 756 3.14 -18.75 25.50
C LEU A 756 4.37 -19.13 24.66
N GLU A 757 5.04 -20.21 25.04
CA GLU A 757 6.35 -20.61 24.51
C GLU A 757 6.25 -21.64 23.39
N GLN A 758 5.14 -22.40 23.34
CA GLN A 758 4.93 -23.51 22.39
C GLN A 758 3.93 -23.15 21.29
N MET A 759 3.09 -22.13 21.50
CA MET A 759 2.22 -21.57 20.46
C MET A 759 2.13 -20.06 20.59
N THR A 760 1.80 -19.39 19.48
CA THR A 760 1.46 -17.97 19.54
C THR A 760 0.10 -17.77 20.22
N ARG A 761 -0.09 -16.61 20.85
CA ARG A 761 -1.39 -16.26 21.46
C ARG A 761 -2.53 -16.27 20.43
N SER A 762 -2.25 -15.90 19.18
CA SER A 762 -3.25 -15.93 18.12
C SER A 762 -3.66 -17.35 17.75
N GLU A 763 -2.71 -18.29 17.68
CA GLU A 763 -2.99 -19.72 17.47
C GLU A 763 -3.77 -20.33 18.64
N ALA A 764 -3.43 -19.97 19.87
CA ALA A 764 -4.14 -20.42 21.07
C ALA A 764 -5.62 -19.99 21.05
N LYS A 765 -5.88 -18.73 20.70
CA LYS A 765 -7.24 -18.17 20.59
C LYS A 765 -8.03 -18.82 19.46
N ALA A 766 -7.45 -18.90 18.27
CA ALA A 766 -8.08 -19.53 17.12
C ALA A 766 -8.40 -21.02 17.39
N THR A 767 -7.52 -21.71 18.12
CA THR A 767 -7.74 -23.10 18.53
C THR A 767 -8.88 -23.22 19.53
N ALA A 768 -8.94 -22.36 20.54
CA ALA A 768 -10.03 -22.34 21.52
C ALA A 768 -11.39 -22.03 20.86
N GLU A 769 -11.43 -21.05 19.96
CA GLU A 769 -12.63 -20.65 19.22
C GLU A 769 -13.10 -21.75 18.26
N ARG A 770 -12.16 -22.43 17.59
CA ARG A 770 -12.43 -23.62 16.76
C ARG A 770 -13.04 -24.77 17.56
N LEU A 771 -12.67 -24.91 18.83
CA LEU A 771 -13.22 -25.90 19.75
C LEU A 771 -14.51 -25.43 20.47
N GLY A 772 -15.04 -24.25 20.11
CA GLY A 772 -16.32 -23.74 20.60
C GLY A 772 -16.26 -22.92 21.89
N ALA A 773 -15.07 -22.59 22.40
CA ALA A 773 -14.91 -21.69 23.53
C ALA A 773 -15.01 -20.21 23.12
N LYS A 774 -15.43 -19.36 24.06
CA LYS A 774 -15.34 -17.90 23.96
C LYS A 774 -14.01 -17.45 24.57
N VAL A 775 -13.23 -16.68 23.83
CA VAL A 775 -11.97 -16.12 24.35
C VAL A 775 -12.22 -14.75 24.96
N SER A 776 -11.83 -14.55 26.21
CA SER A 776 -11.89 -13.25 26.88
C SER A 776 -10.49 -12.65 27.10
N GLY A 777 -10.42 -11.31 27.09
CA GLY A 777 -9.20 -10.56 27.41
C GLY A 777 -9.01 -10.31 28.92
N SER A 778 -10.07 -10.46 29.71
CA SER A 778 -10.11 -10.21 31.16
C SER A 778 -10.64 -11.43 31.91
N VAL A 779 -10.18 -11.60 33.15
CA VAL A 779 -10.64 -12.65 34.05
C VAL A 779 -11.75 -12.08 34.93
N SER A 780 -12.87 -12.79 34.98
CA SER A 780 -14.04 -12.50 35.81
C SER A 780 -14.58 -13.79 36.43
N ALA A 781 -15.56 -13.69 37.34
CA ALA A 781 -16.26 -14.84 37.90
C ALA A 781 -17.00 -15.72 36.87
N LYS A 782 -17.18 -15.24 35.63
CA LYS A 782 -17.77 -16.00 34.50
C LYS A 782 -16.73 -16.69 33.62
N THR A 783 -15.46 -16.63 34.02
CA THR A 783 -14.36 -17.29 33.29
C THR A 783 -14.31 -18.74 33.73
N ASP A 784 -14.29 -19.66 32.79
CA ASP A 784 -14.30 -21.09 33.08
C ASP A 784 -12.88 -21.65 33.17
N LEU A 785 -11.93 -21.11 32.40
CA LEU A 785 -10.55 -21.60 32.36
C LEU A 785 -9.54 -20.49 32.05
N VAL A 786 -8.41 -20.50 32.75
CA VAL A 786 -7.26 -19.63 32.45
C VAL A 786 -6.05 -20.48 32.08
N VAL A 787 -5.48 -20.22 30.90
CA VAL A 787 -4.22 -20.83 30.47
C VAL A 787 -3.09 -19.84 30.76
N ALA A 788 -2.22 -20.21 31.69
CA ALA A 788 -1.16 -19.34 32.20
C ALA A 788 0.23 -19.84 31.82
N GLY A 789 0.96 -19.03 31.05
CA GLY A 789 2.39 -19.20 30.78
C GLY A 789 3.29 -18.34 31.68
N PRO A 790 4.62 -18.43 31.55
CA PRO A 790 5.56 -17.62 32.33
C PRO A 790 5.24 -16.12 32.29
N GLY A 791 5.30 -15.45 33.43
CA GLY A 791 4.98 -14.02 33.53
C GLY A 791 3.48 -13.68 33.54
N ALA A 792 2.59 -14.65 33.75
CA ALA A 792 1.16 -14.41 33.97
C ALA A 792 0.93 -13.60 35.27
N GLY A 793 0.93 -12.26 35.17
CA GLY A 793 0.85 -11.33 36.29
C GLY A 793 -0.55 -11.16 36.89
N SER A 794 -1.18 -10.00 36.69
CA SER A 794 -2.45 -9.61 37.33
C SER A 794 -3.60 -10.58 37.06
N LYS A 795 -3.72 -11.10 35.84
CA LYS A 795 -4.81 -12.02 35.45
C LYS A 795 -4.74 -13.39 36.16
N LEU A 796 -3.54 -13.86 36.51
CA LEU A 796 -3.39 -15.08 37.31
C LEU A 796 -3.89 -14.88 38.73
N LYS A 797 -3.59 -13.70 39.32
CA LYS A 797 -4.11 -13.31 40.63
C LYS A 797 -5.63 -13.14 40.61
N ASP A 798 -6.17 -12.57 39.53
CA ASP A 798 -7.62 -12.43 39.36
C ASP A 798 -8.32 -13.79 39.19
N ALA A 799 -7.69 -14.75 38.51
CA ALA A 799 -8.19 -16.12 38.40
C ALA A 799 -8.25 -16.81 39.77
N GLN A 800 -7.18 -16.68 40.57
CA GLN A 800 -7.12 -17.22 41.93
C GLN A 800 -8.17 -16.58 42.85
N LYS A 801 -8.37 -15.25 42.74
CA LYS A 801 -9.38 -14.51 43.51
C LYS A 801 -10.81 -14.95 43.19
N HIS A 802 -11.09 -15.28 41.93
CA HIS A 802 -12.40 -15.71 41.47
C HIS A 802 -12.62 -17.24 41.52
N GLY A 803 -11.61 -18.01 41.97
CA GLY A 803 -11.69 -19.47 42.05
C GLY A 803 -11.75 -20.16 40.68
N VAL A 804 -11.24 -19.50 39.63
CA VAL A 804 -11.25 -20.01 38.25
C VAL A 804 -10.14 -21.02 38.05
N GLU A 805 -10.41 -22.10 37.33
CA GLU A 805 -9.43 -23.15 37.03
C GLU A 805 -8.25 -22.57 36.21
N VAL A 806 -7.02 -22.87 36.62
CA VAL A 806 -5.80 -22.42 35.94
C VAL A 806 -4.97 -23.62 35.51
N ILE A 807 -4.62 -23.69 34.23
CA ILE A 807 -3.78 -24.74 33.66
C ILE A 807 -2.56 -24.16 32.95
N SER A 808 -1.53 -24.99 32.76
CA SER A 808 -0.35 -24.62 31.98
C SER A 808 -0.60 -24.73 30.48
N GLU A 809 0.24 -24.07 29.69
CA GLU A 809 0.23 -24.19 28.22
C GLU A 809 0.36 -25.64 27.73
N ALA A 810 1.22 -26.44 28.38
CA ALA A 810 1.39 -27.86 28.04
C ALA A 810 0.12 -28.69 28.34
N ALA A 811 -0.58 -28.38 29.43
CA ALA A 811 -1.84 -29.04 29.77
C ALA A 811 -2.97 -28.64 28.80
N TRP A 812 -2.99 -27.37 28.36
CA TRP A 812 -3.89 -26.91 27.30
C TRP A 812 -3.66 -27.67 25.99
N LEU A 813 -2.40 -27.86 25.57
CA LEU A 813 -2.06 -28.64 24.38
C LEU A 813 -2.49 -30.11 24.49
N ALA A 814 -2.32 -30.73 25.65
CA ALA A 814 -2.78 -32.11 25.88
C ALA A 814 -4.31 -32.22 25.82
N LEU A 815 -5.04 -31.23 26.34
CA LEU A 815 -6.49 -31.15 26.28
C LEU A 815 -7.00 -30.94 24.83
N VAL A 816 -6.31 -30.09 24.07
CA VAL A 816 -6.61 -29.87 22.64
C VAL A 816 -6.33 -31.11 21.80
N ALA A 817 -5.27 -31.87 22.12
CA ALA A 817 -4.92 -33.09 21.39
C ALA A 817 -5.86 -34.28 21.67
N SER A 818 -6.65 -34.21 22.75
CA SER A 818 -7.60 -35.24 23.17
C SER A 818 -9.07 -34.89 22.91
N ALA A 819 -9.34 -33.66 22.42
CA ALA A 819 -10.66 -33.15 22.05
C ALA A 819 -10.80 -33.08 20.52
#